data_AF-A0A3B8NDC6-F1
#
_entry.id   AF-A0A3B8NDC6-F1
#
_cell.length_a   1.000
_cell.length_b   1.000
_cell.length_c   1.000
_cell.angle_alpha   90.00
_cell.angle_beta   90.00
_cell.angle_gamma   90.00
#
_symmetry.space_group_name_H-M   'P 1'
#
loop_
_entity.id
_entity.type
_entity.pdbx_description
1 polymer ?
#
loop_
_entity_poly.entity_id
_entity_poly.type
_entity_poly.pdbx_seq_one_letter_code
_entity_poly.pdbx_strand_id
1 'polypeptide(L)'
;MTNKIMALSLKFRHFGILSLCLFNIQLWAEPVQTAVISEFLTNNSKSLKDSNGQNYDWIEISNINGETGDLEGYHLTDDPLNLTKWTFPKKEFNDNGFVIVFASGKDLKDPKKDLHTNFKLNSSEGGFLALIKPDGTTIASEFDSYPRQYEDVSFGSGYGEPREVKFMAEGDEAKWQVPSSPINGWTETSFDDSSWSSGKTGIGYDNSTKYIPHIGDGGDVKSAMRGINASIYIRIPFNLNDASGISDLTLRMKWEDGFIAHLNGKKIQSLSAPDNPIWNSTSTSNRSNENDAITFFDYPVSGPLLKGKNILAIQGLNGSMNSSDFLVSPELAGKKTDLDSPQNGYFLEPTPGSLNSQRIDGLVGDTKFNVNRGFHEEPFELEISTKTEGAVIRYTLDGTAPSQTEGTVYDSPIRIDKTTVVRAIAFKSGYSPTNIDTHTYVFPDDVVSQRTMSKSITENAKYKPLMVDSLKAIPSISLSIESPNTLNTEKERPISIEMIFPDGTKGFQENAGVTHFGGYFTNFSKKNFRIYFRAEYGTTKLRYPIYEGIENQIPPAQEFDSINLRTGSHDMIDRGAYMSNRFTDDSMLEMGHIAPHGRFVHVYLNGTYWGMYHLRERWNAAMASEYLGGSKEDYEAINANNTGSEFLQGVVFDGSGKYWTETRNLINGRTPFTSAANHIDIPNVIDFMLLWTSGNSESEFRSVGSVPLGVPFKFFIKDADGFLRNPGHPVTHNGPLNAMNRFRREGDPDYKVLLADRIHKHFFNDGAMTSNRLTARLQRRVDEVRLPFLAEAARWTNVRGGRANHSPTSWEAYQNNLLNNQLPRLTANMMARFRSANMYPDQIAPVFNQHGGSIPEGSGITMSTNTSSIYYTTDGSDPRLSGGAISPKAIAAKFDDEAPVPKDYIKNGQVWKYLDDGTDQGKLWFKSDFDDSQWASGPSELGYNEGDEA
;
A
#
# COMPACT_ATOMS: atom_id res chain seq x y z
N MET A 1 84.75 -25.42 38.76
CA MET A 1 84.21 -25.17 40.11
C MET A 1 82.70 -25.25 39.99
N THR A 2 81.91 -26.11 40.63
CA THR A 2 82.05 -27.27 41.56
C THR A 2 80.58 -27.73 41.73
N ASN A 3 80.11 -28.96 41.47
CA ASN A 3 80.17 -30.21 42.27
C ASN A 3 79.30 -31.24 41.49
N LYS A 4 79.80 -32.37 40.96
CA LYS A 4 80.01 -33.73 41.54
C LYS A 4 78.82 -34.40 42.24
N ILE A 5 78.43 -35.59 41.71
CA ILE A 5 78.19 -36.93 42.35
C ILE A 5 77.74 -37.89 41.20
N MET A 6 78.56 -38.86 40.73
CA MET A 6 78.56 -40.32 41.04
C MET A 6 77.16 -41.00 40.99
N ALA A 7 76.90 -42.23 40.53
CA ALA A 7 77.57 -43.27 39.75
C ALA A 7 76.54 -44.43 39.54
N LEU A 8 76.73 -45.24 38.49
CA LEU A 8 76.41 -46.69 38.35
C LEU A 8 74.96 -47.26 38.38
N SER A 9 74.58 -47.80 37.21
CA SER A 9 74.36 -49.25 36.94
C SER A 9 72.94 -49.81 36.69
N LEU A 10 72.95 -50.81 35.80
CA LEU A 10 72.00 -51.91 35.52
C LEU A 10 70.97 -51.81 34.37
N LYS A 11 71.37 -52.43 33.24
CA LYS A 11 70.69 -53.41 32.35
C LYS A 11 69.14 -53.52 32.48
N PHE A 12 68.33 -53.54 31.41
CA PHE A 12 68.17 -54.66 30.46
C PHE A 12 66.99 -54.39 29.47
N ARG A 13 67.19 -54.82 28.22
CA ARG A 13 66.24 -55.40 27.23
C ARG A 13 65.03 -54.59 26.68
N HIS A 14 65.20 -54.22 25.40
CA HIS A 14 64.35 -54.54 24.23
C HIS A 14 62.82 -54.53 24.40
N PHE A 15 62.16 -53.57 23.72
CA PHE A 15 61.15 -53.88 22.69
C PHE A 15 60.99 -52.67 21.75
N GLY A 16 61.07 -52.90 20.45
CA GLY A 16 60.98 -51.87 19.43
C GLY A 16 59.54 -51.43 19.18
N ILE A 17 59.36 -50.12 18.96
CA ILE A 17 58.21 -49.54 18.28
C ILE A 17 58.77 -48.51 17.30
N LEU A 18 58.65 -48.80 16.00
CA LEU A 18 58.77 -47.81 14.93
C LEU A 18 57.65 -46.79 15.12
N SER A 19 57.98 -45.53 15.41
CA SER A 19 57.02 -44.43 15.34
C SER A 19 57.30 -43.64 14.08
N LEU A 20 56.38 -43.75 13.11
CA LEU A 20 56.27 -42.85 11.96
C LEU A 20 55.97 -41.44 12.51
N CYS A 21 56.92 -40.50 12.36
CA CYS A 21 56.64 -39.09 12.54
C CYS A 21 55.83 -38.59 11.33
N LEU A 22 54.51 -38.52 11.48
CA LEU A 22 53.63 -37.72 10.63
C LEU A 22 53.93 -36.24 10.90
N PHE A 23 54.61 -35.59 9.95
CA PHE A 23 54.61 -34.13 9.85
C PHE A 23 53.19 -33.71 9.46
N ASN A 24 52.43 -33.14 10.39
CA ASN A 24 51.24 -32.35 10.07
C ASN A 24 51.72 -31.06 9.38
N ILE A 25 51.78 -31.09 8.05
CA ILE A 25 51.84 -29.86 7.25
C ILE A 25 50.44 -29.26 7.30
N GLN A 26 50.25 -28.29 8.19
CA GLN A 26 49.09 -27.43 8.17
C GLN A 26 49.25 -26.56 6.91
N LEU A 27 48.52 -26.87 5.84
CA LEU A 27 48.41 -25.98 4.69
C LEU A 27 47.73 -24.70 5.15
N TRP A 28 48.49 -23.61 5.26
CA TRP A 28 47.94 -22.28 5.37
C TRP A 28 47.39 -21.94 3.97
N ALA A 29 46.10 -21.61 3.87
CA ALA A 29 45.57 -21.05 2.64
C ALA A 29 46.19 -19.66 2.45
N GLU A 30 46.79 -19.40 1.30
CA GLU A 30 47.33 -18.09 0.94
C GLU A 30 46.18 -17.09 0.76
N PRO A 31 46.39 -15.78 1.05
CA PRO A 31 45.42 -14.75 0.72
C PRO A 31 45.08 -14.77 -0.77
N VAL A 32 43.80 -14.57 -1.09
CA VAL A 32 43.35 -14.44 -2.49
C VAL A 32 44.15 -13.34 -3.19
N GLN A 33 44.48 -13.47 -4.48
CA GLN A 33 45.31 -12.47 -5.18
C GLN A 33 44.52 -11.52 -6.07
N THR A 34 43.29 -11.89 -6.42
CA THR A 34 42.44 -11.21 -7.42
C THR A 34 41.19 -10.55 -6.83
N ALA A 35 41.13 -10.35 -5.50
CA ALA A 35 40.01 -9.65 -4.88
C ALA A 35 39.93 -8.19 -5.31
N VAL A 36 38.73 -7.75 -5.68
CA VAL A 36 38.43 -6.37 -6.09
C VAL A 36 37.11 -5.88 -5.51
N ILE A 37 36.97 -4.57 -5.33
CA ILE A 37 35.68 -3.94 -5.04
C ILE A 37 34.84 -3.98 -6.33
N SER A 38 33.72 -4.72 -6.30
CA SER A 38 32.82 -4.86 -7.46
C SER A 38 31.69 -3.83 -7.43
N GLU A 39 31.08 -3.60 -6.27
CA GLU A 39 29.89 -2.76 -6.13
C GLU A 39 29.84 -2.13 -4.74
N PHE A 40 29.28 -0.94 -4.62
CA PHE A 40 29.00 -0.33 -3.32
C PHE A 40 27.78 0.59 -3.40
N LEU A 41 27.17 0.84 -2.25
CA LEU A 41 26.00 1.69 -2.12
C LEU A 41 26.13 2.55 -0.87
N THR A 42 25.93 3.86 -1.02
CA THR A 42 26.26 4.87 0.01
C THR A 42 25.05 5.63 0.56
N ASN A 43 23.84 5.25 0.12
CA ASN A 43 22.58 5.77 0.64
C ASN A 43 21.48 4.69 0.58
N ASN A 44 21.49 3.79 1.56
CA ASN A 44 20.64 2.62 1.59
C ASN A 44 19.33 2.88 2.35
N SER A 45 18.20 2.88 1.65
CA SER A 45 16.88 3.02 2.26
C SER A 45 16.13 1.69 2.32
N LYS A 46 16.37 0.78 1.36
CA LYS A 46 15.60 -0.47 1.26
C LYS A 46 16.32 -1.67 0.65
N SER A 47 17.54 -1.51 0.09
CA SER A 47 18.22 -2.58 -0.65
C SER A 47 18.65 -3.75 0.26
N LEU A 48 19.86 -3.71 0.82
CA LEU A 48 20.41 -4.76 1.66
C LEU A 48 20.33 -4.40 3.16
N LYS A 49 19.82 -5.30 3.99
CA LYS A 49 19.78 -5.12 5.44
C LYS A 49 20.83 -5.98 6.13
N ASP A 50 21.35 -5.49 7.25
CA ASP A 50 22.13 -6.32 8.17
C ASP A 50 21.24 -7.38 8.85
N SER A 51 21.86 -8.30 9.60
CA SER A 51 21.19 -9.38 10.33
C SER A 51 20.21 -8.89 11.40
N ASN A 52 20.22 -7.59 11.73
CA ASN A 52 19.30 -6.95 12.66
C ASN A 52 18.16 -6.21 11.95
N GLY A 53 18.09 -6.29 10.62
CA GLY A 53 17.07 -5.63 9.80
C GLY A 53 17.31 -4.14 9.55
N GLN A 54 18.52 -3.64 9.81
CA GLN A 54 18.89 -2.23 9.62
C GLN A 54 19.52 -1.99 8.25
N ASN A 55 19.21 -0.85 7.64
CA ASN A 55 19.85 -0.42 6.38
C ASN A 55 21.15 0.33 6.69
N TYR A 56 22.23 -0.09 6.04
CA TYR A 56 23.53 0.60 6.06
C TYR A 56 24.10 0.65 4.65
N ASP A 57 24.98 1.61 4.41
CA ASP A 57 25.89 1.59 3.28
C ASP A 57 26.64 0.26 3.25
N TRP A 58 26.98 -0.23 2.07
CA TRP A 58 27.68 -1.50 1.92
C TRP A 58 28.68 -1.44 0.76
N ILE A 59 29.70 -2.29 0.88
CA ILE A 59 30.79 -2.49 -0.06
C ILE A 59 30.84 -3.97 -0.35
N GLU A 60 30.85 -4.33 -1.62
CA GLU A 60 31.03 -5.69 -2.09
C GLU A 60 32.44 -5.89 -2.61
N ILE A 61 33.05 -6.98 -2.16
CA ILE A 61 34.31 -7.50 -2.66
C ILE A 61 34.03 -8.79 -3.41
N SER A 62 34.57 -8.90 -4.62
CA SER A 62 34.42 -10.07 -5.47
C SER A 62 35.75 -10.74 -5.77
N ASN A 63 35.69 -12.05 -5.99
CA ASN A 63 36.76 -12.92 -6.46
C ASN A 63 36.19 -13.79 -7.61
N ILE A 64 35.88 -13.14 -8.71
CA ILE A 64 35.16 -13.74 -9.85
C ILE A 64 36.01 -14.74 -10.66
N ASN A 65 37.33 -14.76 -10.43
CA ASN A 65 38.26 -15.66 -11.10
C ASN A 65 38.30 -17.07 -10.46
N GLY A 66 37.59 -17.26 -9.33
CA GLY A 66 37.47 -18.57 -8.68
C GLY A 66 38.76 -19.06 -8.02
N GLU A 67 39.67 -18.14 -7.67
CA GLU A 67 40.87 -18.48 -6.91
C GLU A 67 40.52 -18.90 -5.49
N THR A 68 41.17 -19.93 -4.96
CA THR A 68 41.01 -20.33 -3.56
C THR A 68 41.76 -19.36 -2.65
N GLY A 69 41.09 -18.80 -1.65
CA GLY A 69 41.72 -17.92 -0.66
C GLY A 69 40.69 -17.14 0.16
N ASP A 70 41.16 -16.44 1.18
CA ASP A 70 40.35 -15.55 2.03
C ASP A 70 40.91 -14.11 2.01
N LEU A 71 40.20 -13.20 2.68
CA LEU A 71 40.54 -11.77 2.78
C LEU A 71 41.40 -11.42 4.01
N GLU A 72 41.98 -12.37 4.74
CA GLU A 72 42.78 -12.08 5.94
C GLU A 72 43.91 -11.07 5.63
N GLY A 73 43.94 -9.99 6.41
CA GLY A 73 44.97 -8.96 6.31
C GLY A 73 44.75 -7.91 5.23
N TYR A 74 43.79 -8.06 4.31
CA TYR A 74 43.40 -6.98 3.39
C TYR A 74 42.91 -5.74 4.16
N HIS A 75 42.95 -4.56 3.54
CA HIS A 75 42.41 -3.34 4.11
C HIS A 75 41.38 -2.64 3.21
N LEU A 76 40.36 -2.04 3.82
CA LEU A 76 39.48 -1.06 3.18
C LEU A 76 39.79 0.34 3.69
N THR A 77 39.70 1.32 2.79
CA THR A 77 39.83 2.73 3.14
C THR A 77 38.99 3.63 2.23
N ASP A 78 38.43 4.69 2.81
CA ASP A 78 37.83 5.86 2.18
C ASP A 78 38.74 7.11 2.25
N ASP A 79 39.99 6.93 2.69
CA ASP A 79 40.98 8.00 2.89
C ASP A 79 42.29 7.67 2.13
N PRO A 80 42.63 8.40 1.06
CA PRO A 80 43.84 8.14 0.28
C PRO A 80 45.13 8.41 1.06
N LEU A 81 45.06 9.10 2.20
CA LEU A 81 46.20 9.36 3.08
C LEU A 81 46.36 8.28 4.17
N ASN A 82 45.41 7.36 4.29
CA ASN A 82 45.44 6.26 5.25
C ASN A 82 44.96 4.95 4.63
N LEU A 83 45.88 4.23 3.96
CA LEU A 83 45.56 3.01 3.22
C LEU A 83 45.16 1.82 4.11
N THR A 84 45.50 1.83 5.40
CA THR A 84 45.25 0.68 6.31
C THR A 84 44.12 0.95 7.32
N LYS A 85 43.18 1.84 6.98
CA LYS A 85 42.13 2.36 7.87
C LYS A 85 41.26 1.28 8.52
N TRP A 86 40.88 0.24 7.78
CA TRP A 86 40.13 -0.90 8.30
C TRP A 86 40.68 -2.24 7.78
N THR A 87 41.12 -3.13 8.67
CA THR A 87 41.68 -4.44 8.30
C THR A 87 40.64 -5.54 8.37
N PHE A 88 40.60 -6.41 7.35
CA PHE A 88 39.75 -7.58 7.28
C PHE A 88 40.17 -8.66 8.29
N PRO A 89 39.21 -9.28 9.01
CA PRO A 89 39.46 -10.58 9.64
C PRO A 89 39.56 -11.66 8.55
N LYS A 90 39.93 -12.89 8.95
CA LYS A 90 39.86 -14.05 8.06
C LYS A 90 38.43 -14.31 7.58
N LYS A 91 38.10 -13.86 6.37
CA LYS A 91 36.76 -13.95 5.76
C LYS A 91 36.85 -14.65 4.42
N GLU A 92 36.16 -15.78 4.31
CA GLU A 92 36.02 -16.55 3.07
C GLU A 92 34.91 -15.95 2.20
N PHE A 93 35.06 -16.09 0.88
CA PHE A 93 34.02 -15.76 -0.09
C PHE A 93 32.88 -16.78 -0.01
N ASN A 94 31.65 -16.34 -0.33
CA ASN A 94 30.54 -17.26 -0.50
C ASN A 94 30.71 -18.13 -1.76
N ASP A 95 29.81 -19.09 -1.98
CA ASP A 95 29.84 -20.00 -3.15
C ASP A 95 29.81 -19.28 -4.51
N ASN A 96 29.36 -18.02 -4.53
CA ASN A 96 29.32 -17.17 -5.72
C ASN A 96 30.58 -16.30 -5.87
N GLY A 97 31.52 -16.32 -4.92
CA GLY A 97 32.76 -15.55 -4.96
C GLY A 97 32.65 -14.11 -4.43
N PHE A 98 31.71 -13.82 -3.53
CA PHE A 98 31.47 -12.46 -3.00
C PHE A 98 31.55 -12.37 -1.47
N VAL A 99 31.93 -11.19 -0.97
CA VAL A 99 31.88 -10.78 0.44
C VAL A 99 31.26 -9.39 0.53
N ILE A 100 30.26 -9.23 1.40
CA ILE A 100 29.67 -7.92 1.73
C ILE A 100 30.23 -7.39 3.05
N VAL A 101 30.54 -6.10 3.07
CA VAL A 101 30.94 -5.35 4.26
C VAL A 101 30.08 -4.09 4.37
N PHE A 102 29.44 -3.88 5.52
CA PHE A 102 28.63 -2.68 5.75
C PHE A 102 29.52 -1.49 6.17
N ALA A 103 29.46 -0.38 5.46
CA ALA A 103 30.18 0.84 5.79
C ALA A 103 29.42 1.68 6.84
N SER A 104 29.30 1.16 8.06
CA SER A 104 28.42 1.74 9.10
C SER A 104 29.13 2.61 10.14
N GLY A 105 30.46 2.54 10.24
CA GLY A 105 31.23 3.17 11.32
C GLY A 105 31.28 2.39 12.63
N LYS A 106 30.71 1.17 12.70
CA LYS A 106 30.62 0.37 13.95
C LYS A 106 31.86 -0.47 14.28
N ASP A 107 32.76 -0.69 13.32
CA ASP A 107 33.97 -1.50 13.47
C ASP A 107 33.74 -2.97 13.95
N LEU A 108 32.80 -3.69 13.34
CA LEU A 108 32.51 -5.09 13.68
C LEU A 108 33.30 -6.04 12.77
N LYS A 109 34.13 -6.90 13.37
CA LYS A 109 35.11 -7.77 12.65
C LYS A 109 34.96 -9.26 12.94
N ASP A 110 33.82 -9.72 13.45
CA ASP A 110 33.59 -11.16 13.64
C ASP A 110 33.32 -11.81 12.28
N PRO A 111 34.19 -12.70 11.76
CA PRO A 111 34.03 -13.28 10.43
C PRO A 111 32.78 -14.16 10.29
N LYS A 112 32.17 -14.58 11.40
CA LYS A 112 30.92 -15.36 11.44
C LYS A 112 29.66 -14.49 11.43
N LYS A 113 29.80 -13.17 11.42
CA LYS A 113 28.71 -12.19 11.39
C LYS A 113 28.89 -11.21 10.23
N ASP A 114 27.97 -10.27 10.15
CA ASP A 114 28.09 -9.13 9.27
C ASP A 114 29.29 -8.27 9.67
N LEU A 115 30.14 -7.98 8.69
CA LEU A 115 31.30 -7.12 8.88
C LEU A 115 30.88 -5.67 8.74
N HIS A 116 31.42 -4.82 9.62
CA HIS A 116 31.18 -3.38 9.57
C HIS A 116 32.49 -2.61 9.62
N THR A 117 32.70 -1.67 8.71
CA THR A 117 33.88 -0.79 8.74
C THR A 117 33.80 0.20 9.90
N ASN A 118 34.93 0.84 10.22
CA ASN A 118 35.04 1.95 11.17
C ASN A 118 34.77 3.32 10.52
N PHE A 119 34.28 3.36 9.28
CA PHE A 119 33.95 4.57 8.53
C PHE A 119 32.61 4.42 7.80
N LYS A 120 32.16 5.51 7.16
CA LYS A 120 30.99 5.54 6.27
C LYS A 120 31.40 6.14 4.93
N LEU A 121 30.63 5.90 3.89
CA LEU A 121 30.91 6.43 2.56
C LEU A 121 30.23 7.80 2.36
N ASN A 122 30.79 8.64 1.49
CA ASN A 122 30.22 9.95 1.19
C ASN A 122 29.29 9.87 -0.03
N SER A 123 27.99 10.04 0.20
CA SER A 123 26.99 10.01 -0.88
C SER A 123 26.81 11.34 -1.61
N SER A 124 27.08 12.47 -0.96
CA SER A 124 26.66 13.80 -1.42
C SER A 124 27.51 14.37 -2.57
N GLU A 125 28.83 14.19 -2.50
CA GLU A 125 29.81 14.68 -3.49
C GLU A 125 30.54 13.53 -4.18
N GLY A 126 30.42 12.30 -3.66
CA GLY A 126 31.29 11.20 -4.03
C GLY A 126 32.55 11.15 -3.15
N GLY A 127 33.55 10.35 -3.53
CA GLY A 127 34.75 10.20 -2.72
C GLY A 127 35.76 9.19 -3.23
N PHE A 128 36.68 8.83 -2.34
CA PHE A 128 37.70 7.80 -2.55
C PHE A 128 37.24 6.49 -1.89
N LEU A 129 37.51 5.35 -2.51
CA LEU A 129 37.34 4.03 -1.91
C LEU A 129 38.35 3.05 -2.50
N ALA A 130 39.13 2.37 -1.66
CA ALA A 130 40.11 1.39 -2.13
C ALA A 130 40.17 0.13 -1.25
N LEU A 131 40.53 -0.97 -1.91
CA LEU A 131 40.91 -2.25 -1.31
C LEU A 131 42.42 -2.40 -1.47
N ILE A 132 43.10 -2.61 -0.35
CA ILE A 132 44.57 -2.66 -0.25
C ILE A 132 44.98 -4.07 0.16
N LYS A 133 46.03 -4.60 -0.47
CA LYS A 133 46.58 -5.93 -0.17
C LYS A 133 47.16 -5.99 1.24
N PRO A 134 47.43 -7.21 1.78
CA PRO A 134 47.96 -7.38 3.13
C PRO A 134 49.31 -6.73 3.44
N ASP A 135 50.06 -6.28 2.42
CA ASP A 135 51.29 -5.49 2.62
C ASP A 135 51.01 -4.04 3.07
N GLY A 136 49.74 -3.61 3.06
CA GLY A 136 49.29 -2.28 3.48
C GLY A 136 49.64 -1.14 2.52
N THR A 137 50.18 -1.44 1.34
CA THR A 137 50.68 -0.44 0.38
C THR A 137 50.24 -0.68 -1.07
N THR A 138 50.04 -1.94 -1.47
CA THR A 138 49.63 -2.29 -2.83
C THR A 138 48.11 -2.20 -2.96
N ILE A 139 47.64 -1.35 -3.87
CA ILE A 139 46.22 -1.20 -4.20
C ILE A 139 45.78 -2.43 -5.01
N ALA A 140 44.79 -3.17 -4.51
CA ALA A 140 44.16 -4.28 -5.23
C ALA A 140 43.10 -3.77 -6.21
N SER A 141 42.30 -2.80 -5.78
CA SER A 141 41.33 -2.08 -6.61
C SER A 141 40.98 -0.74 -5.96
N GLU A 142 40.66 0.26 -6.76
CA GLU A 142 40.27 1.58 -6.25
C GLU A 142 39.22 2.26 -7.13
N PHE A 143 38.46 3.12 -6.46
CA PHE A 143 37.65 4.18 -7.04
C PHE A 143 38.25 5.49 -6.53
N ASP A 144 39.22 6.03 -7.26
CA ASP A 144 39.98 7.24 -6.87
C ASP A 144 39.07 8.46 -6.65
N SER A 145 38.04 8.59 -7.48
CA SER A 145 37.00 9.61 -7.34
C SER A 145 35.67 9.08 -7.89
N TYR A 146 34.95 8.30 -7.09
CA TYR A 146 33.57 7.92 -7.46
C TYR A 146 32.65 9.15 -7.36
N PRO A 147 31.64 9.26 -8.23
CA PRO A 147 30.78 10.44 -8.31
C PRO A 147 29.77 10.50 -7.15
N ARG A 148 28.99 11.58 -7.06
CA ARG A 148 27.80 11.65 -6.20
C ARG A 148 26.90 10.42 -6.38
N GLN A 149 26.32 9.96 -5.28
CA GLN A 149 25.52 8.75 -5.20
C GLN A 149 24.03 9.09 -4.98
N TYR A 150 23.14 8.16 -5.32
CA TYR A 150 21.69 8.31 -5.23
C TYR A 150 21.09 7.25 -4.30
N GLU A 151 19.93 7.55 -3.73
CA GLU A 151 19.22 6.62 -2.85
C GLU A 151 18.92 5.31 -3.59
N ASP A 152 19.31 4.18 -2.98
CA ASP A 152 19.13 2.82 -3.50
C ASP A 152 19.71 2.56 -4.92
N VAL A 153 20.59 3.44 -5.42
CA VAL A 153 21.35 3.24 -6.65
C VAL A 153 22.80 2.99 -6.26
N SER A 154 23.33 1.83 -6.60
CA SER A 154 24.72 1.46 -6.34
C SER A 154 25.64 1.96 -7.45
N PHE A 155 26.94 1.93 -7.17
CA PHE A 155 27.99 2.24 -8.12
C PHE A 155 29.07 1.16 -8.06
N GLY A 156 29.69 0.87 -9.18
CA GLY A 156 30.68 -0.20 -9.23
C GLY A 156 31.17 -0.53 -10.62
N SER A 157 31.92 -1.63 -10.72
CA SER A 157 32.41 -2.19 -11.97
C SER A 157 31.34 -3.03 -12.64
N GLY A 158 30.77 -2.51 -13.73
CA GLY A 158 29.75 -3.18 -14.53
C GLY A 158 30.33 -3.78 -15.81
N TYR A 159 29.63 -4.78 -16.33
CA TYR A 159 30.01 -5.46 -17.57
C TYR A 159 29.01 -5.11 -18.67
N GLY A 160 29.34 -5.43 -19.92
CA GLY A 160 28.40 -5.28 -21.04
C GLY A 160 27.19 -6.21 -20.92
N GLU A 161 26.20 -6.02 -21.79
CA GLU A 161 25.04 -6.91 -21.88
C GLU A 161 25.48 -8.37 -22.04
N PRO A 162 25.03 -9.28 -21.14
CA PRO A 162 25.33 -10.69 -21.28
C PRO A 162 24.75 -11.23 -22.59
N ARG A 163 25.59 -11.88 -23.41
CA ARG A 163 25.16 -12.46 -24.69
C ARG A 163 24.66 -13.88 -24.50
N GLU A 164 23.63 -14.29 -25.22
CA GLU A 164 23.22 -15.70 -25.26
C GLU A 164 24.34 -16.55 -25.89
N VAL A 165 24.66 -17.67 -25.24
CA VAL A 165 25.59 -18.68 -25.74
C VAL A 165 24.88 -20.03 -25.67
N LYS A 166 24.82 -20.72 -26.80
CA LYS A 166 24.39 -22.13 -26.86
C LYS A 166 25.60 -23.02 -26.58
N PHE A 167 25.50 -23.87 -25.56
CA PHE A 167 26.52 -24.85 -25.22
C PHE A 167 26.31 -26.18 -25.97
N MET A 168 25.06 -26.46 -26.33
CA MET A 168 24.67 -27.56 -27.18
C MET A 168 23.36 -27.24 -27.92
N ALA A 169 23.20 -27.79 -29.11
CA ALA A 169 22.05 -27.60 -29.98
C ALA A 169 21.41 -28.94 -30.42
N GLU A 170 20.22 -28.86 -30.98
CA GLU A 170 19.60 -29.97 -31.70
C GLU A 170 20.47 -30.35 -32.90
N GLY A 171 20.75 -31.65 -33.06
CA GLY A 171 21.68 -32.20 -34.05
C GLY A 171 23.11 -32.46 -33.57
N ASP A 172 23.46 -32.09 -32.34
CA ASP A 172 24.79 -32.38 -31.75
C ASP A 172 25.00 -33.88 -31.51
N GLU A 173 26.27 -34.30 -31.44
CA GLU A 173 26.63 -35.71 -31.21
C GLU A 173 26.20 -36.19 -29.81
N ALA A 174 25.56 -37.37 -29.77
CA ALA A 174 25.06 -38.01 -28.57
C ALA A 174 25.46 -39.50 -28.53
N LYS A 175 25.64 -40.00 -27.32
CA LYS A 175 25.72 -41.43 -27.01
C LYS A 175 24.43 -41.88 -26.36
N TRP A 176 23.89 -43.03 -26.75
CA TRP A 176 22.69 -43.56 -26.13
C TRP A 176 22.77 -45.07 -25.90
N GLN A 177 22.12 -45.53 -24.84
CA GLN A 177 21.98 -46.94 -24.51
C GLN A 177 20.61 -47.20 -23.89
N VAL A 178 19.92 -48.23 -24.39
CA VAL A 178 18.76 -48.81 -23.71
C VAL A 178 19.30 -49.79 -22.65
N PRO A 179 19.21 -49.46 -21.35
CA PRO A 179 19.86 -50.25 -20.31
C PRO A 179 19.18 -51.61 -20.13
N SER A 180 19.91 -52.68 -19.82
CA SER A 180 19.35 -53.99 -19.42
C SER A 180 19.45 -54.25 -17.92
N SER A 181 20.10 -53.36 -17.19
CA SER A 181 20.34 -53.37 -15.74
C SER A 181 20.77 -51.97 -15.28
N PRO A 182 20.83 -51.67 -13.97
CA PRO A 182 21.38 -50.41 -13.48
C PRO A 182 22.82 -50.17 -13.95
N ILE A 183 23.10 -48.96 -14.44
CA ILE A 183 24.45 -48.51 -14.83
C ILE A 183 24.87 -47.44 -13.83
N ASN A 184 25.96 -47.66 -13.09
CA ASN A 184 26.44 -46.71 -12.08
C ASN A 184 27.35 -45.65 -12.70
N GLY A 185 27.25 -44.40 -12.22
CA GLY A 185 28.13 -43.30 -12.64
C GLY A 185 27.87 -42.76 -14.06
N TRP A 186 26.85 -43.26 -14.78
CA TRP A 186 26.57 -42.89 -16.17
C TRP A 186 26.19 -41.42 -16.38
N THR A 187 26.05 -40.61 -15.33
CA THR A 187 25.82 -39.16 -15.42
C THR A 187 27.10 -38.34 -15.22
N GLU A 188 28.20 -38.97 -14.82
CA GLU A 188 29.48 -38.32 -14.52
C GLU A 188 30.35 -38.11 -15.77
N THR A 189 31.23 -37.11 -15.74
CA THR A 189 32.14 -36.78 -16.85
C THR A 189 33.23 -37.82 -17.10
N SER A 190 33.57 -38.59 -16.06
CA SER A 190 34.57 -39.66 -16.00
C SER A 190 34.10 -40.99 -16.61
N PHE A 191 32.79 -41.19 -16.78
CA PHE A 191 32.23 -42.44 -17.29
C PHE A 191 32.60 -42.69 -18.76
N ASP A 192 32.98 -43.93 -19.07
CA ASP A 192 33.32 -44.39 -20.41
C ASP A 192 32.09 -44.94 -21.14
N ASP A 193 31.58 -44.15 -22.09
CA ASP A 193 30.45 -44.48 -22.96
C ASP A 193 30.88 -44.95 -24.36
N SER A 194 32.16 -45.33 -24.55
CA SER A 194 32.67 -45.76 -25.86
C SER A 194 31.92 -46.96 -26.44
N SER A 195 31.35 -47.82 -25.59
CA SER A 195 30.53 -48.97 -25.96
C SER A 195 29.07 -48.64 -26.31
N TRP A 196 28.63 -47.40 -26.08
CA TRP A 196 27.25 -46.98 -26.35
C TRP A 196 27.03 -46.69 -27.84
N SER A 197 25.79 -46.81 -28.27
CA SER A 197 25.40 -46.45 -29.63
C SER A 197 25.60 -44.94 -29.84
N SER A 198 25.94 -44.54 -31.07
CA SER A 198 26.17 -43.13 -31.44
C SER A 198 25.04 -42.65 -32.32
N GLY A 199 24.64 -41.39 -32.15
CA GLY A 199 23.67 -40.70 -33.00
C GLY A 199 23.67 -39.22 -32.69
N LYS A 200 22.87 -38.44 -33.41
CA LYS A 200 22.66 -37.03 -33.12
C LYS A 200 21.49 -36.83 -32.16
N THR A 201 21.48 -35.72 -31.41
CA THR A 201 20.35 -35.35 -30.54
C THR A 201 19.04 -35.27 -31.32
N GLY A 202 17.92 -35.55 -30.64
CA GLY A 202 16.70 -36.04 -31.28
C GLY A 202 16.65 -37.56 -31.23
N ILE A 203 16.79 -38.13 -30.03
CA ILE A 203 16.72 -39.58 -29.81
C ILE A 203 15.25 -39.95 -29.63
N GLY A 204 14.71 -40.78 -30.51
CA GLY A 204 13.26 -40.97 -30.60
C GLY A 204 12.83 -42.12 -31.49
N TYR A 205 11.52 -42.31 -31.59
CA TYR A 205 10.86 -43.06 -32.66
C TYR A 205 9.41 -42.62 -32.80
N ASP A 206 8.80 -42.94 -33.94
CA ASP A 206 7.40 -42.64 -34.20
C ASP A 206 6.79 -43.76 -35.08
N ASN A 207 5.59 -44.21 -34.74
CA ASN A 207 4.78 -45.09 -35.61
C ASN A 207 3.94 -44.29 -36.62
N SER A 208 3.82 -42.98 -36.41
CA SER A 208 3.27 -42.01 -37.35
C SER A 208 4.41 -41.38 -38.18
N THR A 209 4.31 -40.09 -38.51
CA THR A 209 5.31 -39.34 -39.32
C THR A 209 5.77 -38.04 -38.67
N LYS A 210 5.27 -37.72 -37.47
CA LYS A 210 5.36 -36.39 -36.87
C LYS A 210 6.71 -36.10 -36.22
N TYR A 211 7.28 -37.07 -35.50
CA TYR A 211 8.57 -36.90 -34.84
C TYR A 211 9.75 -37.25 -35.75
N ILE A 212 9.51 -37.92 -36.89
CA ILE A 212 10.56 -38.31 -37.85
C ILE A 212 11.47 -37.12 -38.24
N PRO A 213 10.96 -35.91 -38.54
CA PRO A 213 11.81 -34.75 -38.86
C PRO A 213 12.65 -34.22 -37.69
N HIS A 214 12.36 -34.66 -36.46
CA HIS A 214 13.01 -34.26 -35.22
C HIS A 214 13.90 -35.37 -34.64
N ILE A 215 14.01 -36.51 -35.34
CA ILE A 215 14.92 -37.59 -34.97
C ILE A 215 16.25 -37.38 -35.70
N GLY A 216 17.33 -37.26 -34.92
CA GLY A 216 18.68 -37.07 -35.43
C GLY A 216 19.22 -38.32 -36.12
N ASP A 217 20.22 -38.16 -37.01
CA ASP A 217 20.89 -39.28 -37.65
C ASP A 217 21.42 -40.28 -36.61
N GLY A 218 21.06 -41.56 -36.72
CA GLY A 218 21.43 -42.59 -35.72
C GLY A 218 20.67 -42.50 -34.38
N GLY A 219 19.63 -41.67 -34.31
CA GLY A 219 18.77 -41.47 -33.14
C GLY A 219 17.46 -42.26 -33.14
N ASP A 220 17.15 -43.02 -34.20
CA ASP A 220 15.97 -43.90 -34.23
C ASP A 220 16.20 -45.14 -33.35
N VAL A 221 15.54 -45.15 -32.20
CA VAL A 221 15.70 -46.18 -31.17
C VAL A 221 14.54 -47.18 -31.13
N LYS A 222 13.67 -47.17 -32.15
CA LYS A 222 12.47 -48.03 -32.20
C LYS A 222 12.76 -49.49 -31.96
N SER A 223 13.77 -50.03 -32.65
CA SER A 223 14.15 -51.45 -32.58
C SER A 223 14.81 -51.82 -31.24
N ALA A 224 15.38 -50.84 -30.53
CA ALA A 224 16.06 -51.03 -29.26
C ALA A 224 15.13 -50.83 -28.05
N MET A 225 14.13 -49.96 -28.15
CA MET A 225 13.21 -49.64 -27.05
C MET A 225 11.87 -50.36 -27.16
N ARG A 226 11.20 -50.31 -28.31
CA ARG A 226 9.79 -50.71 -28.40
C ARG A 226 9.62 -52.21 -28.22
N GLY A 227 8.76 -52.60 -27.27
CA GLY A 227 8.55 -53.97 -26.84
C GLY A 227 9.62 -54.51 -25.88
N ILE A 228 10.62 -53.70 -25.54
CA ILE A 228 11.79 -54.11 -24.74
C ILE A 228 11.86 -53.29 -23.44
N ASN A 229 11.93 -51.96 -23.54
CA ASN A 229 12.14 -51.04 -22.44
C ASN A 229 11.29 -49.77 -22.55
N ALA A 230 10.99 -49.16 -21.41
CA ALA A 230 10.34 -47.85 -21.33
C ALA A 230 11.32 -46.70 -21.05
N SER A 231 12.59 -46.97 -20.76
CA SER A 231 13.62 -45.96 -20.54
C SER A 231 14.82 -46.12 -21.48
N ILE A 232 15.48 -44.99 -21.75
CA ILE A 232 16.77 -44.91 -22.45
C ILE A 232 17.68 -43.91 -21.73
N TYR A 233 18.99 -44.17 -21.73
CA TYR A 233 20.00 -43.25 -21.22
C TYR A 233 20.72 -42.59 -22.39
N ILE A 234 20.89 -41.27 -22.30
CA ILE A 234 21.48 -40.42 -23.34
C ILE A 234 22.57 -39.58 -22.68
N ARG A 235 23.76 -39.48 -23.29
CA ARG A 235 24.89 -38.67 -22.85
C ARG A 235 25.36 -37.78 -23.99
N ILE A 236 25.47 -36.49 -23.73
CA ILE A 236 25.77 -35.48 -24.75
C ILE A 236 26.96 -34.65 -24.27
N PRO A 237 28.16 -34.84 -24.87
CA PRO A 237 29.35 -34.12 -24.48
C PRO A 237 29.39 -32.72 -25.10
N PHE A 238 29.85 -31.75 -24.33
CA PHE A 238 30.21 -30.42 -24.83
C PHE A 238 31.45 -29.89 -24.11
N ASN A 239 32.18 -28.98 -24.74
CA ASN A 239 33.42 -28.41 -24.18
C ASN A 239 33.26 -26.92 -23.93
N LEU A 240 33.77 -26.45 -22.79
CA LEU A 240 33.85 -25.03 -22.45
C LEU A 240 35.32 -24.61 -22.31
N ASN A 241 35.71 -23.54 -22.99
CA ASN A 241 37.06 -22.98 -22.81
C ASN A 241 37.19 -22.25 -21.47
N ASP A 242 36.09 -21.66 -21.01
CA ASP A 242 36.00 -20.90 -19.78
C ASP A 242 34.54 -20.85 -19.31
N ALA A 243 34.33 -21.16 -18.03
CA ALA A 243 33.01 -21.16 -17.41
C ALA A 243 32.71 -19.87 -16.63
N SER A 244 33.69 -18.97 -16.44
CA SER A 244 33.50 -17.70 -15.73
C SER A 244 32.42 -16.85 -16.38
N GLY A 245 31.69 -16.03 -15.63
CA GLY A 245 30.68 -15.11 -16.20
C GLY A 245 29.52 -15.78 -16.96
N ILE A 246 29.33 -17.10 -16.84
CA ILE A 246 28.16 -17.79 -17.36
C ILE A 246 27.05 -17.76 -16.32
N SER A 247 25.87 -17.30 -16.72
CA SER A 247 24.66 -17.23 -15.89
C SER A 247 23.43 -17.70 -16.67
N ASP A 248 22.26 -17.72 -16.02
CA ASP A 248 20.95 -17.96 -16.63
C ASP A 248 20.86 -19.23 -17.50
N LEU A 249 21.39 -20.36 -17.00
CA LEU A 249 21.33 -21.62 -17.73
C LEU A 249 19.87 -22.03 -18.00
N THR A 250 19.61 -22.40 -19.25
CA THR A 250 18.29 -22.84 -19.71
C THR A 250 18.44 -24.15 -20.46
N LEU A 251 17.78 -25.20 -19.95
CA LEU A 251 17.59 -26.45 -20.66
C LEU A 251 16.32 -26.31 -21.49
N ARG A 252 16.44 -26.32 -22.82
CA ARG A 252 15.29 -26.33 -23.74
C ARG A 252 15.03 -27.76 -24.19
N MET A 253 13.80 -28.24 -24.06
CA MET A 253 13.47 -29.63 -24.38
C MET A 253 12.28 -29.75 -25.33
N LYS A 254 12.43 -30.57 -26.36
CA LYS A 254 11.35 -31.30 -27.01
C LYS A 254 11.35 -32.71 -26.44
N TRP A 255 10.22 -33.18 -25.93
CA TRP A 255 10.18 -34.47 -25.24
C TRP A 255 8.79 -35.10 -25.21
N GLU A 256 8.78 -36.43 -25.24
CA GLU A 256 7.64 -37.32 -25.02
C GLU A 256 8.17 -38.68 -24.51
N ASP A 257 7.70 -39.25 -23.39
CA ASP A 257 6.63 -38.84 -22.47
C ASP A 257 7.14 -38.22 -21.16
N GLY A 258 8.45 -38.28 -20.90
CA GLY A 258 9.09 -37.88 -19.64
C GLY A 258 10.61 -37.84 -19.73
N PHE A 259 11.26 -37.10 -18.83
CA PHE A 259 12.73 -37.10 -18.77
C PHE A 259 13.28 -36.71 -17.39
N ILE A 260 14.53 -37.12 -17.14
CA ILE A 260 15.34 -36.66 -16.01
C ILE A 260 16.70 -36.22 -16.56
N ALA A 261 17.06 -34.95 -16.39
CA ALA A 261 18.31 -34.37 -16.88
C ALA A 261 19.30 -34.14 -15.73
N HIS A 262 20.57 -34.47 -15.99
CA HIS A 262 21.72 -34.24 -15.12
C HIS A 262 22.82 -33.50 -15.88
N LEU A 263 23.47 -32.56 -15.22
CA LEU A 263 24.66 -31.88 -15.72
C LEU A 263 25.84 -32.24 -14.83
N ASN A 264 26.84 -32.90 -15.42
CA ASN A 264 28.04 -33.35 -14.72
C ASN A 264 27.75 -34.09 -13.40
N GLY A 265 26.81 -35.05 -13.45
CA GLY A 265 26.40 -35.85 -12.30
C GLY A 265 25.30 -35.23 -11.42
N LYS A 266 25.10 -33.90 -11.45
CA LYS A 266 24.06 -33.22 -10.66
C LYS A 266 22.73 -33.21 -11.42
N LYS A 267 21.64 -33.68 -10.80
CA LYS A 267 20.28 -33.54 -11.36
C LYS A 267 19.92 -32.06 -11.49
N ILE A 268 19.49 -31.64 -12.68
CA ILE A 268 19.14 -30.24 -12.98
C ILE A 268 17.67 -30.03 -13.34
N GLN A 269 16.98 -31.03 -13.89
CA GLN A 269 15.54 -30.95 -14.21
C GLN A 269 14.93 -32.35 -14.31
N SER A 270 13.62 -32.47 -14.08
CA SER A 270 12.86 -33.71 -14.18
C SER A 270 11.39 -33.43 -14.42
N LEU A 271 10.81 -34.00 -15.47
CA LEU A 271 9.39 -33.90 -15.77
C LEU A 271 8.78 -35.25 -16.10
N SER A 272 7.56 -35.44 -15.62
CA SER A 272 6.80 -36.69 -15.75
C SER A 272 7.56 -37.94 -15.29
N ALA A 273 8.56 -37.77 -14.41
CA ALA A 273 9.35 -38.86 -13.86
C ALA A 273 8.83 -39.31 -12.49
N PRO A 274 8.96 -40.59 -12.13
CA PRO A 274 8.65 -41.04 -10.77
C PRO A 274 9.63 -40.46 -9.74
N ASP A 275 9.19 -40.34 -8.48
CA ASP A 275 10.01 -39.78 -7.39
C ASP A 275 11.31 -40.56 -7.16
N ASN A 276 11.26 -41.89 -7.36
CA ASN A 276 12.40 -42.80 -7.21
C ASN A 276 12.63 -43.55 -8.54
N PRO A 277 13.27 -42.90 -9.53
CA PRO A 277 13.49 -43.51 -10.82
C PRO A 277 14.50 -44.66 -10.73
N ILE A 278 14.21 -45.73 -11.46
CA ILE A 278 15.09 -46.87 -11.68
C ILE A 278 15.44 -46.97 -13.16
N TRP A 279 16.34 -47.87 -13.52
CA TRP A 279 16.90 -47.98 -14.88
C TRP A 279 15.88 -48.21 -16.00
N ASN A 280 14.70 -48.75 -15.69
CA ASN A 280 13.61 -48.97 -16.64
C ASN A 280 12.27 -48.37 -16.16
N SER A 281 12.32 -47.17 -15.59
CA SER A 281 11.11 -46.44 -15.21
C SER A 281 10.25 -46.07 -16.41
N THR A 282 8.94 -45.96 -16.19
CA THR A 282 7.98 -45.36 -17.12
C THR A 282 7.73 -43.91 -16.74
N SER A 283 7.25 -43.12 -17.69
CA SER A 283 6.66 -41.81 -17.40
C SER A 283 5.42 -41.96 -16.49
N THR A 284 5.16 -40.94 -15.67
CA THR A 284 4.01 -40.87 -14.74
C THR A 284 2.80 -40.18 -15.36
N SER A 285 2.95 -39.57 -16.53
CA SER A 285 1.88 -38.93 -17.27
C SER A 285 2.07 -39.15 -18.76
N ASN A 286 0.99 -39.44 -19.48
CA ASN A 286 0.98 -39.42 -20.94
C ASN A 286 0.59 -38.01 -21.36
N ARG A 287 1.47 -37.29 -22.07
CA ARG A 287 1.16 -35.93 -22.49
C ARG A 287 0.16 -36.02 -23.64
N SER A 288 -1.00 -35.38 -23.50
CA SER A 288 -2.14 -35.60 -24.41
C SER A 288 -2.12 -34.77 -25.71
N ASN A 289 -1.07 -33.97 -25.95
CA ASN A 289 -0.96 -33.11 -27.12
C ASN A 289 0.41 -33.25 -27.80
N GLU A 290 0.45 -34.07 -28.86
CA GLU A 290 1.64 -34.33 -29.68
C GLU A 290 2.22 -33.09 -30.38
N ASN A 291 1.49 -31.97 -30.49
CA ASN A 291 2.06 -30.73 -31.07
C ASN A 291 3.04 -30.05 -30.11
N ASP A 292 2.85 -30.25 -28.81
CA ASP A 292 3.74 -29.68 -27.81
C ASP A 292 5.06 -30.47 -27.75
N ALA A 293 5.03 -31.78 -27.98
CA ALA A 293 6.22 -32.65 -27.94
C ALA A 293 7.36 -32.22 -28.88
N ILE A 294 7.04 -31.53 -29.99
CA ILE A 294 8.00 -31.05 -30.99
C ILE A 294 8.35 -29.56 -30.86
N THR A 295 7.81 -28.88 -29.84
CA THR A 295 8.10 -27.46 -29.54
C THR A 295 9.04 -27.39 -28.33
N PHE A 296 10.04 -26.51 -28.38
CA PHE A 296 10.92 -26.31 -27.24
C PHE A 296 10.19 -25.69 -26.06
N PHE A 297 10.33 -26.31 -24.89
CA PHE A 297 9.99 -25.71 -23.60
C PHE A 297 11.26 -25.31 -22.88
N ASP A 298 11.31 -24.06 -22.43
CA ASP A 298 12.45 -23.49 -21.73
C ASP A 298 12.32 -23.78 -20.23
N TYR A 299 13.34 -24.45 -19.68
CA TYR A 299 13.47 -24.71 -18.25
C TYR A 299 14.71 -24.00 -17.72
N PRO A 300 14.54 -22.93 -16.91
CA PRO A 300 15.65 -22.37 -16.15
C PRO A 300 16.22 -23.45 -15.22
N VAL A 301 17.53 -23.64 -15.27
CA VAL A 301 18.25 -24.67 -14.52
C VAL A 301 19.50 -24.10 -13.87
N SER A 302 20.03 -24.81 -12.88
CA SER A 302 21.34 -24.49 -12.28
C SER A 302 22.16 -25.77 -12.15
N GLY A 303 23.42 -25.73 -12.55
CA GLY A 303 24.30 -26.90 -12.47
C GLY A 303 25.77 -26.53 -12.65
N PRO A 304 26.69 -27.38 -12.18
CA PRO A 304 28.11 -27.11 -12.26
C PRO A 304 28.58 -27.15 -13.72
N LEU A 305 29.18 -26.07 -14.19
CA LEU A 305 29.93 -26.04 -15.45
C LEU A 305 31.41 -26.18 -15.17
N LEU A 306 32.07 -27.03 -15.94
CA LEU A 306 33.50 -27.28 -15.82
C LEU A 306 34.23 -26.61 -16.98
N LYS A 307 35.42 -26.09 -16.70
CA LYS A 307 36.39 -25.79 -17.77
C LYS A 307 36.80 -27.12 -18.42
N GLY A 308 36.70 -27.20 -19.74
CA GLY A 308 36.93 -28.43 -20.52
C GLY A 308 35.65 -29.24 -20.71
N LYS A 309 35.76 -30.56 -20.55
CA LYS A 309 34.68 -31.53 -20.87
C LYS A 309 33.53 -31.44 -19.88
N ASN A 310 32.32 -31.28 -20.41
CA ASN A 310 31.05 -31.36 -19.69
C ASN A 310 30.16 -32.45 -20.33
N ILE A 311 29.22 -32.98 -19.55
CA ILE A 311 28.22 -33.96 -19.98
C ILE A 311 26.83 -33.51 -19.54
N LEU A 312 25.90 -33.35 -20.50
CA LEU A 312 24.47 -33.43 -20.22
C LEU A 312 24.02 -34.89 -20.36
N ALA A 313 23.47 -35.46 -19.29
CA ALA A 313 22.99 -36.83 -19.24
C ALA A 313 21.47 -36.85 -19.00
N ILE A 314 20.72 -37.56 -19.84
CA ILE A 314 19.26 -37.59 -19.81
C ILE A 314 18.77 -39.03 -19.75
N GLN A 315 17.94 -39.35 -18.75
CA GLN A 315 17.11 -40.55 -18.77
C GLN A 315 15.79 -40.16 -19.41
N GLY A 316 15.57 -40.60 -20.64
CA GLY A 316 14.30 -40.44 -21.33
C GLY A 316 13.33 -41.53 -20.92
N LEU A 317 12.07 -41.15 -20.68
CA LEU A 317 11.01 -42.01 -20.15
C LEU A 317 9.84 -42.05 -21.13
N ASN A 318 9.39 -43.26 -21.41
CA ASN A 318 8.20 -43.52 -22.20
C ASN A 318 7.06 -43.95 -21.26
N GLY A 319 5.80 -43.66 -21.60
CA GLY A 319 4.64 -44.03 -20.79
C GLY A 319 4.46 -45.55 -20.67
N SER A 320 4.93 -46.32 -21.67
CA SER A 320 5.03 -47.78 -21.57
C SER A 320 6.07 -48.34 -22.54
N MET A 321 6.48 -49.60 -22.34
CA MET A 321 7.40 -50.28 -23.26
C MET A 321 6.81 -50.50 -24.66
N ASN A 322 5.48 -50.39 -24.83
CA ASN A 322 4.78 -50.64 -26.09
C ASN A 322 4.27 -49.35 -26.75
N SER A 323 4.69 -48.18 -26.26
CA SER A 323 4.24 -46.89 -26.79
C SER A 323 4.44 -46.78 -28.31
N SER A 324 3.61 -45.94 -28.92
CA SER A 324 3.66 -45.67 -30.34
C SER A 324 4.84 -44.79 -30.74
N ASP A 325 5.33 -43.99 -29.81
CA ASP A 325 6.28 -42.92 -30.07
C ASP A 325 7.13 -42.59 -28.83
N PHE A 326 8.19 -41.83 -29.06
CA PHE A 326 9.15 -41.37 -28.06
C PHE A 326 9.99 -40.24 -28.66
N LEU A 327 10.31 -39.21 -27.88
CA LEU A 327 11.24 -38.16 -28.32
C LEU A 327 12.00 -37.57 -27.14
N VAL A 328 13.30 -37.34 -27.31
CA VAL A 328 14.14 -36.49 -26.45
C VAL A 328 15.10 -35.69 -27.33
N SER A 329 14.87 -34.38 -27.43
CA SER A 329 15.74 -33.44 -28.14
C SER A 329 16.03 -32.21 -27.27
N PRO A 330 17.24 -32.14 -26.65
CA PRO A 330 17.65 -31.03 -25.79
C PRO A 330 18.45 -29.93 -26.53
N GLU A 331 18.32 -28.68 -26.07
CA GLU A 331 19.37 -27.65 -26.16
C GLU A 331 19.77 -27.22 -24.73
N LEU A 332 21.01 -26.79 -24.55
CA LEU A 332 21.47 -26.12 -23.33
C LEU A 332 22.08 -24.79 -23.73
N ALA A 333 21.52 -23.71 -23.21
CA ALA A 333 22.00 -22.35 -23.43
C ALA A 333 22.20 -21.65 -22.09
N GLY A 334 22.89 -20.51 -22.11
CA GLY A 334 23.00 -19.58 -21.00
C GLY A 334 23.40 -18.21 -21.50
N LYS A 335 23.65 -17.29 -20.58
CA LYS A 335 24.23 -15.99 -20.90
C LYS A 335 25.71 -15.96 -20.52
N LYS A 336 26.55 -15.35 -21.35
CA LYS A 336 27.96 -15.10 -21.07
C LYS A 336 28.21 -13.61 -20.98
N THR A 337 28.68 -13.17 -19.84
CA THR A 337 29.22 -11.83 -19.61
C THR A 337 30.72 -11.83 -19.90
N ASP A 338 31.21 -10.81 -20.61
CA ASP A 338 32.65 -10.59 -20.79
C ASP A 338 33.20 -9.88 -19.55
N LEU A 339 34.08 -10.55 -18.81
CA LEU A 339 34.65 -10.07 -17.55
C LEU A 339 35.99 -9.34 -17.74
N ASP A 340 36.54 -9.29 -18.96
CA ASP A 340 37.90 -8.80 -19.22
C ASP A 340 38.00 -7.28 -19.36
N SER A 341 36.87 -6.56 -19.41
CA SER A 341 36.84 -5.10 -19.59
C SER A 341 35.72 -4.44 -18.78
N PRO A 342 35.73 -4.54 -17.43
CA PRO A 342 34.77 -3.85 -16.60
C PRO A 342 34.87 -2.33 -16.79
N GLN A 343 33.74 -1.67 -16.62
CA GLN A 343 33.65 -0.22 -16.68
C GLN A 343 32.83 0.27 -15.48
N ASN A 344 33.29 1.35 -14.86
CA ASN A 344 32.59 1.90 -13.71
C ASN A 344 31.30 2.61 -14.13
N GLY A 345 30.23 2.45 -13.36
CA GLY A 345 28.96 3.10 -13.59
C GLY A 345 27.96 2.84 -12.47
N TYR A 346 26.75 3.37 -12.64
CA TYR A 346 25.65 3.19 -11.70
C TYR A 346 24.81 1.96 -12.07
N PHE A 347 24.19 1.35 -11.05
CA PHE A 347 23.18 0.31 -11.22
C PHE A 347 21.90 0.76 -10.51
N LEU A 348 20.81 0.89 -11.28
CA LEU A 348 19.50 1.27 -10.74
C LEU A 348 18.91 0.21 -9.82
N GLU A 349 19.28 -1.05 -10.05
CA GLU A 349 18.93 -2.19 -9.22
C GLU A 349 20.25 -2.80 -8.70
N PRO A 350 20.59 -2.58 -7.41
CA PRO A 350 21.82 -3.11 -6.85
C PRO A 350 21.86 -4.64 -6.83
N THR A 351 23.03 -5.25 -6.98
CA THR A 351 23.20 -6.70 -7.16
C THR A 351 24.07 -7.40 -6.10
N PRO A 352 23.87 -7.16 -4.79
CA PRO A 352 24.74 -7.73 -3.77
C PRO A 352 24.75 -9.27 -3.80
N GLY A 353 25.95 -9.84 -3.79
CA GLY A 353 26.24 -11.27 -3.87
C GLY A 353 26.18 -11.86 -5.28
N SER A 354 26.10 -11.03 -6.32
CA SER A 354 25.96 -11.42 -7.71
C SER A 354 26.80 -10.55 -8.65
N LEU A 355 27.01 -11.00 -9.88
CA LEU A 355 27.70 -10.19 -10.89
C LEU A 355 26.85 -8.98 -11.30
N ASN A 356 27.47 -7.80 -11.28
CA ASN A 356 26.91 -6.58 -11.87
C ASN A 356 26.58 -6.78 -13.35
N SER A 357 25.51 -6.15 -13.83
CA SER A 357 25.06 -6.25 -15.22
C SER A 357 25.18 -4.92 -15.95
N GLN A 358 24.13 -4.49 -16.66
CA GLN A 358 24.10 -3.25 -17.42
C GLN A 358 24.29 -2.05 -16.48
N ARG A 359 25.38 -1.32 -16.70
CA ARG A 359 25.61 -0.03 -16.04
C ARG A 359 24.96 1.11 -16.83
N ILE A 360 24.73 2.22 -16.14
CA ILE A 360 24.50 3.54 -16.74
C ILE A 360 25.60 4.52 -16.33
N ASP A 361 25.88 5.49 -17.19
CA ASP A 361 26.92 6.50 -16.96
C ASP A 361 26.50 7.56 -15.93
N GLY A 362 25.19 7.69 -15.69
CA GLY A 362 24.63 8.62 -14.71
C GLY A 362 23.12 8.72 -14.77
N LEU A 363 22.57 9.61 -13.96
CA LEU A 363 21.16 9.97 -13.97
C LEU A 363 21.01 11.37 -14.55
N VAL A 364 20.03 11.58 -15.42
CA VAL A 364 19.69 12.92 -15.90
C VAL A 364 19.13 13.71 -14.72
N GLY A 365 19.62 14.94 -14.53
CA GLY A 365 19.15 15.83 -13.50
C GLY A 365 17.71 16.24 -13.77
N ASP A 366 16.92 16.30 -12.70
CA ASP A 366 15.48 16.55 -12.77
C ASP A 366 15.11 17.82 -13.56
N THR A 367 13.93 17.83 -14.18
CA THR A 367 13.49 18.99 -14.96
C THR A 367 13.06 20.13 -14.05
N LYS A 368 13.22 21.36 -14.54
CA LYS A 368 12.87 22.58 -13.80
C LYS A 368 12.08 23.52 -14.68
N PHE A 369 10.95 23.96 -14.14
CA PHE A 369 10.08 24.95 -14.75
C PHE A 369 10.35 26.31 -14.11
N ASN A 370 10.47 27.37 -14.91
CA ASN A 370 10.62 28.74 -14.40
C ASN A 370 9.35 29.25 -13.71
N VAL A 371 8.17 28.74 -14.09
CA VAL A 371 6.87 29.05 -13.52
C VAL A 371 6.27 27.79 -12.90
N ASN A 372 5.79 27.89 -11.65
CA ASN A 372 5.15 26.77 -10.97
C ASN A 372 3.71 26.53 -11.49
N ARG A 373 3.28 25.27 -11.45
CA ARG A 373 1.86 24.87 -11.55
C ARG A 373 1.00 25.75 -10.63
N GLY A 374 -0.25 25.98 -10.97
CA GLY A 374 -1.10 26.84 -10.13
C GLY A 374 -2.15 27.60 -10.90
N PHE A 375 -2.77 28.54 -10.20
CA PHE A 375 -3.71 29.50 -10.77
C PHE A 375 -2.96 30.71 -11.32
N HIS A 376 -3.31 31.12 -12.54
CA HIS A 376 -2.69 32.23 -13.26
C HIS A 376 -3.76 33.12 -13.89
N GLU A 377 -3.46 34.41 -14.01
CA GLU A 377 -4.36 35.42 -14.59
C GLU A 377 -3.81 36.00 -15.89
N GLU A 378 -2.49 36.12 -16.02
CA GLU A 378 -1.82 36.68 -17.18
C GLU A 378 -1.01 35.62 -17.94
N PRO A 379 -0.94 35.69 -19.29
CA PRO A 379 -0.10 34.82 -20.10
C PRO A 379 1.39 34.95 -19.75
N PHE A 380 2.15 33.85 -19.94
CA PHE A 380 3.60 33.84 -19.73
C PHE A 380 4.33 32.87 -20.68
N GLU A 381 5.65 33.00 -20.75
CA GLU A 381 6.53 32.07 -21.47
C GLU A 381 7.13 31.05 -20.48
N LEU A 382 6.81 29.77 -20.70
CA LEU A 382 7.27 28.68 -19.87
C LEU A 382 8.60 28.14 -20.36
N GLU A 383 9.61 28.18 -19.50
CA GLU A 383 10.92 27.62 -19.74
C GLU A 383 11.12 26.33 -18.96
N ILE A 384 11.62 25.30 -19.64
CA ILE A 384 11.98 24.00 -19.05
C ILE A 384 13.49 23.81 -19.17
N SER A 385 14.14 23.40 -18.09
CA SER A 385 15.59 23.20 -18.04
C SER A 385 15.96 21.92 -17.29
N THR A 386 17.17 21.41 -17.51
CA THR A 386 17.79 20.35 -16.71
C THR A 386 19.24 20.74 -16.45
N LYS A 387 19.78 20.33 -15.31
CA LYS A 387 21.20 20.55 -14.98
C LYS A 387 22.16 19.67 -15.81
N THR A 388 21.65 18.63 -16.47
CA THR A 388 22.48 17.71 -17.25
C THR A 388 22.75 18.27 -18.64
N GLU A 389 23.98 18.74 -18.85
CA GLU A 389 24.42 19.22 -20.16
C GLU A 389 24.32 18.11 -21.24
N GLY A 390 23.83 18.52 -22.42
CA GLY A 390 23.59 17.64 -23.56
C GLY A 390 22.34 16.75 -23.46
N ALA A 391 21.55 16.87 -22.39
CA ALA A 391 20.27 16.18 -22.30
C ALA A 391 19.21 16.84 -23.22
N VAL A 392 18.34 16.01 -23.78
CA VAL A 392 17.21 16.41 -24.61
C VAL A 392 15.94 16.35 -23.77
N ILE A 393 15.25 17.49 -23.62
CA ILE A 393 13.94 17.55 -22.97
C ILE A 393 12.86 17.30 -24.03
N ARG A 394 11.87 16.47 -23.71
CA ARG A 394 10.63 16.31 -24.48
C ARG A 394 9.42 16.60 -23.62
N TYR A 395 8.38 17.16 -24.23
CA TYR A 395 7.14 17.49 -23.54
C TYR A 395 5.88 17.19 -24.35
N THR A 396 4.75 17.07 -23.66
CA THR A 396 3.40 16.93 -24.23
C THR A 396 2.45 17.93 -23.60
N LEU A 397 1.40 18.29 -24.34
CA LEU A 397 0.36 19.25 -23.92
C LEU A 397 -1.05 18.65 -23.88
N ASP A 398 -1.19 17.37 -24.26
CA ASP A 398 -2.48 16.68 -24.44
C ASP A 398 -2.80 15.71 -23.29
N GLY A 399 -1.91 15.62 -22.29
CA GLY A 399 -2.03 14.74 -21.14
C GLY A 399 -1.35 13.37 -21.31
N THR A 400 -0.84 13.03 -22.50
CA THR A 400 -0.07 11.80 -22.74
C THR A 400 1.31 11.86 -22.09
N ALA A 401 1.89 10.72 -21.70
CA ALA A 401 3.24 10.68 -21.15
C ALA A 401 4.28 10.90 -22.28
N PRO A 402 5.19 11.87 -22.19
CA PRO A 402 6.31 11.96 -23.12
C PRO A 402 7.24 10.76 -22.96
N SER A 403 7.90 10.34 -24.04
CA SER A 403 8.86 9.25 -24.05
C SER A 403 10.08 9.63 -24.89
N GLN A 404 11.03 8.71 -25.08
CA GLN A 404 12.19 8.98 -25.94
C GLN A 404 11.77 9.24 -27.40
N THR A 405 10.63 8.69 -27.83
CA THR A 405 10.08 8.81 -29.19
C THR A 405 8.81 9.65 -29.26
N GLU A 406 8.06 9.76 -28.17
CA GLU A 406 6.78 10.49 -28.10
C GLU A 406 6.94 11.88 -27.46
N GLY A 407 6.21 12.86 -27.99
CA GLY A 407 6.24 14.25 -27.51
C GLY A 407 7.17 15.16 -28.32
N THR A 408 7.05 16.47 -28.07
CA THR A 408 7.79 17.53 -28.77
C THR A 408 9.13 17.76 -28.10
N VAL A 409 10.21 17.85 -28.88
CA VAL A 409 11.53 18.24 -28.34
C VAL A 409 11.46 19.71 -27.94
N TYR A 410 11.86 20.02 -26.71
CA TYR A 410 11.89 21.38 -26.20
C TYR A 410 13.12 22.13 -26.74
N ASP A 411 12.90 23.15 -27.56
CA ASP A 411 13.93 23.99 -28.17
C ASP A 411 13.73 25.51 -27.94
N SER A 412 12.55 25.90 -27.43
CA SER A 412 12.14 27.28 -27.23
C SER A 412 11.05 27.38 -26.15
N PRO A 413 10.90 28.53 -25.46
CA PRO A 413 9.86 28.71 -24.44
C PRO A 413 8.45 28.43 -24.98
N ILE A 414 7.59 27.85 -24.13
CA ILE A 414 6.20 27.52 -24.47
C ILE A 414 5.29 28.64 -23.98
N ARG A 415 4.59 29.32 -24.89
CA ARG A 415 3.58 30.30 -24.51
C ARG A 415 2.39 29.63 -23.83
N ILE A 416 2.11 30.00 -22.58
CA ILE A 416 0.95 29.56 -21.82
C ILE A 416 0.01 30.75 -21.62
N ASP A 417 -1.14 30.74 -22.29
CA ASP A 417 -2.14 31.82 -22.28
C ASP A 417 -3.56 31.37 -21.92
N LYS A 418 -3.71 30.10 -21.54
CA LYS A 418 -4.96 29.45 -21.14
C LYS A 418 -4.68 28.19 -20.31
N THR A 419 -5.72 27.55 -19.79
CA THR A 419 -5.56 26.35 -18.98
C THR A 419 -4.85 25.25 -19.76
N THR A 420 -3.66 24.86 -19.30
CA THR A 420 -2.76 23.98 -20.04
C THR A 420 -2.08 23.01 -19.08
N VAL A 421 -2.02 21.74 -19.47
CA VAL A 421 -1.22 20.71 -18.81
C VAL A 421 0.07 20.55 -19.60
N VAL A 422 1.22 20.61 -18.92
CA VAL A 422 2.53 20.36 -19.51
C VAL A 422 3.15 19.18 -18.80
N ARG A 423 3.51 18.13 -19.55
CA ARG A 423 4.27 16.99 -19.02
C ARG A 423 5.63 16.96 -19.70
N ALA A 424 6.72 16.84 -18.94
CA ALA A 424 8.07 16.87 -19.47
C ALA A 424 8.97 15.79 -18.88
N ILE A 425 9.95 15.35 -19.67
CA ILE A 425 10.98 14.37 -19.29
C ILE A 425 12.29 14.73 -20.02
N ALA A 426 13.43 14.46 -19.40
CA ALA A 426 14.74 14.67 -20.02
C ALA A 426 15.51 13.36 -20.22
N PHE A 427 16.17 13.24 -21.38
CA PHE A 427 16.93 12.06 -21.80
C PHE A 427 18.38 12.42 -22.10
N LYS A 428 19.30 11.50 -21.81
CA LYS A 428 20.67 11.52 -22.33
C LYS A 428 21.11 10.10 -22.61
N SER A 429 21.74 9.87 -23.76
CA SER A 429 22.26 8.55 -24.11
C SER A 429 23.24 8.05 -23.04
N GLY A 430 23.11 6.80 -22.61
CA GLY A 430 23.92 6.20 -21.54
C GLY A 430 23.47 6.54 -20.12
N TYR A 431 22.47 7.42 -19.94
CA TYR A 431 21.96 7.85 -18.64
C TYR A 431 20.54 7.35 -18.41
N SER A 432 20.16 7.16 -17.14
CA SER A 432 18.74 7.01 -16.78
C SER A 432 18.01 8.35 -16.99
N PRO A 433 16.84 8.38 -17.65
CA PRO A 433 16.07 9.60 -17.81
C PRO A 433 15.53 10.13 -16.48
N THR A 434 15.03 11.36 -16.48
CA THR A 434 14.27 11.89 -15.35
C THR A 434 12.94 11.14 -15.18
N ASN A 435 12.29 11.31 -14.04
CA ASN A 435 10.84 11.11 -13.96
C ASN A 435 10.11 12.08 -14.92
N ILE A 436 8.81 11.84 -15.12
CA ILE A 436 7.95 12.77 -15.83
C ILE A 436 7.41 13.78 -14.83
N ASP A 437 7.81 15.04 -14.99
CA ASP A 437 7.22 16.15 -14.27
C ASP A 437 5.97 16.63 -14.98
N THR A 438 4.89 16.85 -14.23
CA THR A 438 3.60 17.31 -14.78
C THR A 438 3.19 18.58 -14.08
N HIS A 439 2.93 19.67 -14.82
CA HIS A 439 2.44 20.95 -14.31
C HIS A 439 1.12 21.32 -14.98
N THR A 440 0.06 21.52 -14.19
CA THR A 440 -1.17 22.16 -14.66
C THR A 440 -1.17 23.66 -14.32
N TYR A 441 -1.34 24.49 -15.34
CA TYR A 441 -1.55 25.93 -15.22
C TYR A 441 -3.03 26.22 -15.46
N VAL A 442 -3.74 26.72 -14.44
CA VAL A 442 -5.20 26.96 -14.49
C VAL A 442 -5.47 28.44 -14.69
N PHE A 443 -6.19 28.78 -15.75
CA PHE A 443 -6.67 30.13 -16.03
C PHE A 443 -8.18 30.19 -15.79
N PRO A 444 -8.66 30.73 -14.65
CA PRO A 444 -10.08 30.70 -14.30
C PRO A 444 -11.01 31.27 -15.37
N ASP A 445 -10.63 32.36 -16.03
CA ASP A 445 -11.45 32.95 -17.09
C ASP A 445 -11.57 32.03 -18.31
N ASP A 446 -10.48 31.36 -18.69
CA ASP A 446 -10.50 30.32 -19.71
C ASP A 446 -11.44 29.17 -19.28
N VAL A 447 -11.34 28.71 -18.03
CA VAL A 447 -12.22 27.67 -17.46
C VAL A 447 -13.69 28.08 -17.53
N VAL A 448 -14.05 29.30 -17.11
CA VAL A 448 -15.42 29.82 -17.14
C VAL A 448 -15.97 29.87 -18.58
N SER A 449 -15.09 30.10 -19.56
CA SER A 449 -15.44 30.17 -20.99
C SER A 449 -15.49 28.80 -21.69
N GLN A 450 -15.08 27.71 -21.03
CA GLN A 450 -15.07 26.37 -21.61
C GLN A 450 -16.46 25.97 -22.11
N ARG A 451 -16.53 25.29 -23.26
CA ARG A 451 -17.80 24.86 -23.90
C ARG A 451 -18.65 23.93 -23.04
N THR A 452 -18.03 23.28 -22.06
CA THR A 452 -18.66 22.38 -21.09
C THR A 452 -19.35 23.12 -19.95
N MET A 453 -19.14 24.44 -19.81
CA MET A 453 -19.77 25.29 -18.81
C MET A 453 -21.06 25.91 -19.36
N SER A 454 -22.14 25.81 -18.58
CA SER A 454 -23.44 26.37 -18.97
C SER A 454 -23.49 27.88 -18.83
N LYS A 455 -23.74 28.55 -19.96
CA LYS A 455 -23.98 29.99 -20.03
C LYS A 455 -25.15 30.48 -19.19
N SER A 456 -26.13 29.60 -18.89
CA SER A 456 -27.24 29.94 -17.98
C SER A 456 -26.78 30.27 -16.55
N ILE A 457 -25.57 29.84 -16.18
CA ILE A 457 -24.92 30.17 -14.91
C ILE A 457 -23.75 31.14 -15.14
N THR A 458 -22.84 30.84 -16.07
CA THR A 458 -21.62 31.66 -16.26
C THR A 458 -21.88 33.06 -16.81
N GLU A 459 -23.00 33.27 -17.53
CA GLU A 459 -23.42 34.59 -18.03
C GLU A 459 -24.59 35.18 -17.21
N ASN A 460 -25.03 34.50 -16.15
CA ASN A 460 -26.12 34.98 -15.29
C ASN A 460 -25.67 36.24 -14.51
N ALA A 461 -26.47 37.30 -14.51
CA ALA A 461 -26.12 38.56 -13.84
C ALA A 461 -25.81 38.40 -12.34
N LYS A 462 -26.43 37.45 -11.65
CA LYS A 462 -26.19 37.17 -10.22
C LYS A 462 -24.91 36.35 -9.99
N TYR A 463 -24.61 35.38 -10.86
CA TYR A 463 -23.55 34.40 -10.62
C TYR A 463 -22.25 34.72 -11.37
N LYS A 464 -22.32 35.38 -12.54
CA LYS A 464 -21.17 35.75 -13.37
C LYS A 464 -20.05 36.43 -12.57
N PRO A 465 -20.32 37.43 -11.70
CA PRO A 465 -19.25 38.09 -10.94
C PRO A 465 -18.52 37.18 -9.94
N LEU A 466 -19.10 36.03 -9.60
CA LEU A 466 -18.59 35.10 -8.58
C LEU A 466 -17.90 33.87 -9.18
N MET A 467 -17.88 33.71 -10.51
CA MET A 467 -17.44 32.46 -11.13
C MET A 467 -15.95 32.17 -10.96
N VAL A 468 -15.09 33.19 -11.04
CA VAL A 468 -13.65 33.04 -10.79
C VAL A 468 -13.40 32.66 -9.33
N ASP A 469 -14.07 33.35 -8.40
CA ASP A 469 -13.96 33.04 -6.97
C ASP A 469 -14.50 31.65 -6.64
N SER A 470 -15.56 31.21 -7.34
CA SER A 470 -16.09 29.84 -7.25
C SER A 470 -15.03 28.78 -7.56
N LEU A 471 -14.23 28.97 -8.61
CA LEU A 471 -13.15 28.06 -8.99
C LEU A 471 -11.95 28.12 -8.03
N LYS A 472 -11.78 29.23 -7.29
CA LYS A 472 -10.71 29.44 -6.31
C LYS A 472 -11.14 29.17 -4.85
N ALA A 473 -12.41 28.86 -4.59
CA ALA A 473 -12.92 28.73 -3.23
C ALA A 473 -12.44 27.47 -2.48
N ILE A 474 -12.02 26.43 -3.22
CA ILE A 474 -11.52 25.16 -2.68
C ILE A 474 -10.32 24.68 -3.51
N PRO A 475 -9.46 23.79 -2.98
CA PRO A 475 -8.33 23.25 -3.75
C PRO A 475 -8.78 22.46 -4.97
N SER A 476 -7.83 22.24 -5.87
CA SER A 476 -8.05 21.51 -7.13
C SER A 476 -7.22 20.23 -7.17
N ILE A 477 -7.78 19.19 -7.75
CA ILE A 477 -7.08 18.00 -8.21
C ILE A 477 -7.04 18.03 -9.74
N SER A 478 -5.85 18.04 -10.31
CA SER A 478 -5.67 17.88 -11.76
C SER A 478 -5.25 16.45 -12.07
N LEU A 479 -5.97 15.79 -12.99
CA LEU A 479 -5.63 14.47 -13.48
C LEU A 479 -5.18 14.58 -14.94
N SER A 480 -3.95 14.15 -15.21
CA SER A 480 -3.36 14.07 -16.55
C SER A 480 -3.36 12.63 -17.04
N ILE A 481 -4.10 12.38 -18.12
CA ILE A 481 -4.39 11.05 -18.66
C ILE A 481 -4.30 11.05 -20.19
N GLU A 482 -3.87 9.94 -20.78
CA GLU A 482 -3.82 9.76 -22.24
C GLU A 482 -5.18 10.01 -22.92
N SER A 483 -6.28 9.51 -22.32
CA SER A 483 -7.62 9.74 -22.87
C SER A 483 -8.70 9.74 -21.78
N PRO A 484 -9.28 10.90 -21.43
CA PRO A 484 -10.33 10.99 -20.40
C PRO A 484 -11.57 10.12 -20.70
N ASN A 485 -11.90 9.92 -21.97
CA ASN A 485 -13.05 9.12 -22.40
C ASN A 485 -12.93 7.63 -22.03
N THR A 486 -11.71 7.16 -21.73
CA THR A 486 -11.44 5.77 -21.37
C THR A 486 -11.74 5.45 -19.91
N LEU A 487 -12.07 6.44 -19.09
CA LEU A 487 -12.39 6.29 -17.66
C LEU A 487 -13.79 5.73 -17.38
N ASN A 488 -14.48 5.17 -18.39
CA ASN A 488 -15.80 4.55 -18.22
C ASN A 488 -15.75 3.04 -17.96
N THR A 489 -14.55 2.45 -17.83
CA THR A 489 -14.37 1.02 -17.55
C THR A 489 -13.75 0.80 -16.18
N GLU A 490 -13.84 -0.43 -15.66
CA GLU A 490 -13.18 -0.81 -14.40
C GLU A 490 -11.67 -1.07 -14.56
N LYS A 491 -11.13 -0.91 -15.79
CA LYS A 491 -9.71 -1.09 -16.04
C LYS A 491 -8.91 0.07 -15.43
N GLU A 492 -7.93 -0.27 -14.60
CA GLU A 492 -6.97 0.68 -14.04
C GLU A 492 -6.11 1.29 -15.16
N ARG A 493 -5.90 2.61 -15.11
CA ARG A 493 -5.16 3.38 -16.11
C ARG A 493 -4.10 4.25 -15.43
N PRO A 494 -2.92 4.42 -16.05
CA PRO A 494 -1.91 5.33 -15.53
C PRO A 494 -2.35 6.79 -15.69
N ILE A 495 -2.07 7.59 -14.66
CA ILE A 495 -2.27 9.05 -14.64
C ILE A 495 -1.11 9.74 -13.91
N SER A 496 -0.97 11.04 -14.15
CA SER A 496 -0.36 11.94 -13.17
C SER A 496 -1.48 12.69 -12.42
N ILE A 497 -1.34 12.83 -11.12
CA ILE A 497 -2.26 13.54 -10.23
C ILE A 497 -1.52 14.70 -9.56
N GLU A 498 -2.16 15.87 -9.54
CA GLU A 498 -1.66 17.07 -8.86
C GLU A 498 -2.70 17.58 -7.87
N MET A 499 -2.26 18.03 -6.70
CA MET A 499 -3.07 18.89 -5.82
C MET A 499 -2.59 20.33 -5.95
N ILE A 500 -3.51 21.26 -6.19
CA ILE A 500 -3.23 22.66 -6.50
C ILE A 500 -4.08 23.54 -5.60
N PHE A 501 -3.42 24.45 -4.87
CA PHE A 501 -4.10 25.39 -3.99
C PHE A 501 -4.20 26.79 -4.63
N PRO A 502 -5.39 27.42 -4.60
CA PRO A 502 -5.60 28.77 -5.13
C PRO A 502 -4.73 29.86 -4.49
N ASP A 503 -4.29 29.67 -3.25
CA ASP A 503 -3.44 30.59 -2.48
C ASP A 503 -1.93 30.40 -2.74
N GLY A 504 -1.56 29.46 -3.61
CA GLY A 504 -0.16 29.12 -3.90
C GLY A 504 0.50 28.20 -2.87
N THR A 505 -0.26 27.71 -1.88
CA THR A 505 0.22 26.66 -0.96
C THR A 505 0.76 25.48 -1.75
N LYS A 506 1.93 24.97 -1.33
CA LYS A 506 2.61 23.88 -2.03
C LYS A 506 1.78 22.60 -1.95
N GLY A 507 1.29 22.15 -3.09
CA GLY A 507 0.65 20.83 -3.24
C GLY A 507 1.64 19.71 -3.54
N PHE A 508 1.16 18.67 -4.22
CA PHE A 508 1.96 17.52 -4.66
C PHE A 508 1.75 17.20 -6.13
N GLN A 509 2.67 16.40 -6.68
CA GLN A 509 2.52 15.69 -7.93
C GLN A 509 2.95 14.25 -7.75
N GLU A 510 2.13 13.30 -8.18
CA GLU A 510 2.50 11.89 -8.18
C GLU A 510 1.98 11.21 -9.44
N ASN A 511 2.60 10.10 -9.82
CA ASN A 511 2.04 9.18 -10.79
C ASN A 511 1.22 8.11 -10.04
N ALA A 512 0.07 7.75 -10.60
CA ALA A 512 -0.89 6.87 -9.94
C ALA A 512 -1.71 6.05 -10.96
N GLY A 513 -2.39 5.03 -10.45
CA GLY A 513 -3.45 4.32 -11.17
C GLY A 513 -4.79 4.97 -10.89
N VAL A 514 -5.69 5.00 -11.88
CA VAL A 514 -7.09 5.44 -11.70
C VAL A 514 -8.06 4.41 -12.24
N THR A 515 -9.15 4.18 -11.52
CA THR A 515 -10.32 3.47 -12.03
C THR A 515 -11.59 4.29 -11.79
N HIS A 516 -12.58 4.10 -12.64
CA HIS A 516 -13.95 4.39 -12.23
C HIS A 516 -14.38 3.40 -11.13
N PHE A 517 -15.25 3.84 -10.22
CA PHE A 517 -15.88 2.94 -9.24
C PHE A 517 -17.35 3.30 -8.98
N GLY A 518 -18.15 2.27 -8.66
CA GLY A 518 -19.60 2.36 -8.43
C GLY A 518 -20.38 1.30 -9.20
N GLY A 519 -21.57 0.90 -8.72
CA GLY A 519 -22.35 -0.22 -9.26
C GLY A 519 -23.36 0.13 -10.37
N TYR A 520 -24.28 -0.80 -10.67
CA TYR A 520 -25.26 -0.76 -11.78
C TYR A 520 -26.10 0.55 -11.88
N PHE A 521 -26.28 1.28 -10.78
CA PHE A 521 -27.03 2.55 -10.74
C PHE A 521 -26.17 3.82 -10.95
N THR A 522 -24.89 3.71 -11.33
CA THR A 522 -23.98 4.87 -11.53
C THR A 522 -23.82 5.32 -12.98
N ASN A 523 -24.84 5.12 -13.83
CA ASN A 523 -24.84 5.63 -15.20
C ASN A 523 -25.07 7.16 -15.27
N PHE A 524 -24.31 7.91 -14.47
CA PHE A 524 -24.23 9.36 -14.49
C PHE A 524 -23.14 9.81 -15.47
N SER A 525 -23.32 10.98 -16.05
CA SER A 525 -22.30 11.60 -16.91
C SER A 525 -21.04 11.98 -16.11
N LYS A 526 -21.22 12.35 -14.84
CA LYS A 526 -20.13 12.62 -13.89
C LYS A 526 -19.71 11.32 -13.19
N LYS A 527 -18.47 10.88 -13.40
CA LYS A 527 -17.94 9.59 -12.88
C LYS A 527 -17.19 9.75 -11.57
N ASN A 528 -17.30 8.78 -10.66
CA ASN A 528 -16.44 8.70 -9.48
C ASN A 528 -15.09 8.09 -9.86
N PHE A 529 -14.00 8.55 -9.25
CA PHE A 529 -12.66 8.06 -9.50
C PHE A 529 -12.01 7.54 -8.22
N ARG A 530 -11.36 6.39 -8.31
CA ARG A 530 -10.48 5.90 -7.26
C ARG A 530 -9.06 5.97 -7.77
N ILE A 531 -8.19 6.56 -6.97
CA ILE A 531 -6.76 6.72 -7.24
C ILE A 531 -6.00 5.69 -6.42
N TYR A 532 -5.03 5.01 -7.02
CA TYR A 532 -4.18 4.00 -6.41
C TYR A 532 -2.72 4.39 -6.54
N PHE A 533 -1.99 4.34 -5.43
CA PHE A 533 -0.54 4.55 -5.38
C PHE A 533 0.12 3.17 -5.35
N ARG A 534 0.85 2.83 -6.40
CA ARG A 534 1.45 1.51 -6.61
C ARG A 534 2.80 1.65 -7.29
N ALA A 535 3.69 0.69 -7.01
CA ALA A 535 5.03 0.63 -7.61
C ALA A 535 5.00 0.58 -9.15
N GLU A 536 3.92 0.05 -9.75
CA GLU A 536 3.72 0.03 -11.20
C GLU A 536 3.68 1.45 -11.81
N TYR A 537 3.23 2.46 -11.06
CA TYR A 537 3.07 3.83 -11.55
C TYR A 537 4.07 4.82 -10.95
N GLY A 538 4.55 4.57 -9.74
CA GLY A 538 5.42 5.48 -9.00
C GLY A 538 5.41 5.15 -7.52
N THR A 539 5.09 6.13 -6.68
CA THR A 539 5.02 5.91 -5.24
C THR A 539 3.97 4.85 -4.87
N THR A 540 4.27 4.03 -3.85
CA THR A 540 3.35 3.02 -3.29
C THR A 540 2.40 3.60 -2.24
N LYS A 541 2.68 4.80 -1.74
CA LYS A 541 1.81 5.57 -0.86
C LYS A 541 1.95 7.06 -1.15
N LEU A 542 0.83 7.77 -1.22
CA LEU A 542 0.86 9.22 -1.14
C LEU A 542 1.17 9.64 0.29
N ARG A 543 2.26 10.38 0.48
CA ARG A 543 2.71 10.92 1.77
C ARG A 543 2.55 12.44 1.74
N TYR A 544 1.33 12.90 1.98
CA TYR A 544 0.99 14.31 1.94
C TYR A 544 -0.17 14.57 2.90
N PRO A 545 -0.18 15.69 3.65
CA PRO A 545 -1.23 15.97 4.61
C PRO A 545 -2.48 16.54 3.91
N ILE A 546 -3.13 15.73 3.05
CA ILE A 546 -4.22 16.13 2.14
C ILE A 546 -5.40 16.78 2.87
N TYR A 547 -5.60 16.41 4.14
CA TYR A 547 -6.70 16.84 5.01
C TYR A 547 -6.25 17.79 6.14
N GLU A 548 -5.05 18.36 6.06
CA GLU A 548 -4.59 19.39 6.99
C GLU A 548 -5.52 20.62 7.00
N GLY A 549 -5.64 21.26 8.15
CA GLY A 549 -6.58 22.37 8.38
C GLY A 549 -8.01 21.94 8.68
N ILE A 550 -8.29 20.63 8.78
CA ILE A 550 -9.59 20.10 9.20
C ILE A 550 -9.50 19.62 10.65
N GLU A 551 -9.97 20.45 11.58
CA GLU A 551 -10.01 20.11 13.00
C GLU A 551 -11.05 19.03 13.29
N ASN A 552 -10.57 17.86 13.73
CA ASN A 552 -11.37 16.75 14.25
C ASN A 552 -10.69 16.18 15.50
N GLN A 553 -11.48 15.56 16.39
CA GLN A 553 -10.95 14.91 17.60
C GLN A 553 -10.01 13.74 17.26
N ILE A 554 -10.26 13.08 16.12
CA ILE A 554 -9.39 12.06 15.55
C ILE A 554 -8.65 12.72 14.37
N PRO A 555 -7.31 12.86 14.41
CA PRO A 555 -6.56 13.44 13.31
C PRO A 555 -6.59 12.53 12.06
N PRO A 556 -6.52 13.07 10.84
CA PRO A 556 -6.51 12.28 9.62
C PRO A 556 -5.22 11.45 9.46
N ALA A 557 -5.31 10.35 8.70
CA ALA A 557 -4.13 9.59 8.28
C ALA A 557 -3.18 10.47 7.44
N GLN A 558 -1.89 10.11 7.44
CA GLN A 558 -0.84 10.88 6.74
C GLN A 558 -0.31 10.16 5.50
N GLU A 559 -0.67 8.89 5.33
CA GLU A 559 -0.25 8.05 4.21
C GLU A 559 -1.43 7.33 3.59
N PHE A 560 -1.47 7.26 2.26
CA PHE A 560 -2.59 6.68 1.54
C PHE A 560 -2.12 5.76 0.41
N ASP A 561 -2.56 4.50 0.42
CA ASP A 561 -2.41 3.60 -0.74
C ASP A 561 -3.46 3.89 -1.83
N SER A 562 -4.56 4.52 -1.43
CA SER A 562 -5.65 4.88 -2.32
C SER A 562 -6.55 5.94 -1.69
N ILE A 563 -7.15 6.75 -2.57
CA ILE A 563 -8.11 7.81 -2.23
C ILE A 563 -9.30 7.75 -3.19
N ASN A 564 -10.45 8.26 -2.77
CA ASN A 564 -11.64 8.34 -3.62
C ASN A 564 -12.00 9.80 -3.91
N LEU A 565 -12.30 10.08 -5.18
CA LEU A 565 -13.01 11.26 -5.65
C LEU A 565 -14.46 10.86 -5.93
N ARG A 566 -15.37 11.20 -5.00
CA ARG A 566 -16.80 10.88 -5.10
C ARG A 566 -17.62 12.10 -5.56
N THR A 567 -18.62 11.87 -6.39
CA THR A 567 -19.32 12.91 -7.16
C THR A 567 -20.51 13.57 -6.47
N GLY A 568 -21.09 12.94 -5.45
CA GLY A 568 -22.36 13.39 -4.83
C GLY A 568 -23.60 13.21 -5.72
N SER A 569 -23.48 12.58 -6.90
CA SER A 569 -24.52 12.60 -7.95
C SER A 569 -25.88 12.05 -7.52
N HIS A 570 -25.94 10.92 -6.80
CA HIS A 570 -27.18 10.35 -6.28
C HIS A 570 -27.88 11.27 -5.28
N ASP A 571 -27.10 11.93 -4.43
CA ASP A 571 -27.62 12.84 -3.43
C ASP A 571 -28.16 14.14 -4.05
N MET A 572 -27.64 14.51 -5.22
CA MET A 572 -28.05 15.71 -5.93
C MET A 572 -29.23 15.53 -6.88
N ILE A 573 -29.28 14.43 -7.61
CA ILE A 573 -30.28 14.27 -8.67
C ILE A 573 -31.71 14.29 -8.10
N ASP A 574 -31.96 13.54 -7.03
CA ASP A 574 -33.32 13.36 -6.52
C ASP A 574 -33.63 14.24 -5.29
N ARG A 575 -32.63 14.88 -4.69
CA ARG A 575 -32.73 15.42 -3.32
C ARG A 575 -32.16 16.84 -3.19
N GLY A 576 -30.96 17.10 -3.70
CA GLY A 576 -30.32 18.43 -3.67
C GLY A 576 -29.36 18.64 -2.48
N ALA A 577 -29.04 17.57 -1.74
CA ALA A 577 -28.21 17.61 -0.55
C ALA A 577 -26.71 17.75 -0.85
N TYR A 578 -26.20 17.07 -1.88
CA TYR A 578 -24.78 16.92 -2.25
C TYR A 578 -23.89 16.20 -1.22
N MET A 579 -24.06 16.49 0.07
CA MET A 579 -23.07 16.25 1.12
C MET A 579 -23.44 15.20 2.16
N SER A 580 -24.47 14.38 1.95
CA SER A 580 -24.95 13.42 2.96
C SER A 580 -23.83 12.48 3.47
N ASN A 581 -22.98 11.96 2.57
CA ASN A 581 -21.82 11.16 2.99
C ASN A 581 -20.86 11.93 3.90
N ARG A 582 -20.53 13.17 3.56
CA ARG A 582 -19.60 13.98 4.36
C ARG A 582 -20.19 14.26 5.73
N PHE A 583 -21.48 14.56 5.80
CA PHE A 583 -22.20 14.79 7.05
C PHE A 583 -22.18 13.54 7.95
N THR A 584 -22.42 12.34 7.39
CA THR A 584 -22.36 11.11 8.19
C THR A 584 -20.96 10.75 8.65
N ASP A 585 -19.94 10.97 7.80
CA ASP A 585 -18.55 10.72 8.17
C ASP A 585 -18.13 11.67 9.32
N ASP A 586 -18.43 12.97 9.22
CA ASP A 586 -18.18 13.95 10.28
C ASP A 586 -18.93 13.62 11.58
N SER A 587 -20.17 13.13 11.47
CA SER A 587 -20.96 12.73 12.63
C SER A 587 -20.32 11.55 13.37
N MET A 588 -19.82 10.53 12.66
CA MET A 588 -19.13 9.40 13.29
C MET A 588 -17.80 9.83 13.97
N LEU A 589 -17.06 10.75 13.35
CA LEU A 589 -15.84 11.34 13.94
C LEU A 589 -16.16 12.09 15.24
N GLU A 590 -17.20 12.94 15.24
CA GLU A 590 -17.64 13.67 16.43
C GLU A 590 -18.22 12.74 17.52
N MET A 591 -18.78 11.59 17.14
CA MET A 591 -19.20 10.54 18.09
C MET A 591 -18.02 9.76 18.70
N GLY A 592 -16.79 10.01 18.24
CA GLY A 592 -15.55 9.40 18.73
C GLY A 592 -15.16 8.10 18.04
N HIS A 593 -15.65 7.87 16.81
CA HIS A 593 -15.31 6.69 16.01
C HIS A 593 -14.48 7.09 14.80
N ILE A 594 -13.59 6.20 14.37
CA ILE A 594 -12.90 6.37 13.09
C ILE A 594 -13.94 6.44 11.95
N ALA A 595 -13.77 7.40 11.06
CA ALA A 595 -14.55 7.55 9.82
C ALA A 595 -13.66 8.20 8.76
N PRO A 596 -13.98 8.14 7.45
CA PRO A 596 -13.10 8.66 6.43
C PRO A 596 -13.05 10.17 6.53
N HIS A 597 -11.85 10.71 6.71
CA HIS A 597 -11.63 12.14 6.54
C HIS A 597 -11.79 12.51 5.07
N GLY A 598 -12.24 13.73 4.82
CA GLY A 598 -12.47 14.20 3.47
C GLY A 598 -12.53 15.71 3.35
N ARG A 599 -12.49 16.21 2.12
CA ARG A 599 -12.68 17.63 1.79
C ARG A 599 -13.32 17.79 0.41
N PHE A 600 -13.86 18.97 0.15
CA PHE A 600 -14.27 19.31 -1.20
C PHE A 600 -13.07 19.77 -2.03
N VAL A 601 -13.01 19.33 -3.27
CA VAL A 601 -12.03 19.77 -4.27
C VAL A 601 -12.70 20.00 -5.62
N HIS A 602 -12.14 20.88 -6.44
CA HIS A 602 -12.41 20.92 -7.87
C HIS A 602 -11.59 19.84 -8.59
N VAL A 603 -12.12 19.21 -9.63
CA VAL A 603 -11.39 18.23 -10.45
C VAL A 603 -11.24 18.73 -11.88
N TYR A 604 -10.04 18.58 -12.45
CA TYR A 604 -9.73 18.84 -13.85
C TYR A 604 -9.23 17.55 -14.51
N LEU A 605 -9.66 17.31 -15.75
CA LEU A 605 -9.14 16.24 -16.60
C LEU A 605 -8.45 16.87 -17.81
N ASN A 606 -7.12 16.75 -17.90
CA ASN A 606 -6.30 17.40 -18.94
C ASN A 606 -6.67 18.90 -19.12
N GLY A 607 -6.82 19.65 -18.02
CA GLY A 607 -7.18 21.07 -18.02
C GLY A 607 -8.67 21.38 -18.25
N THR A 608 -9.50 20.41 -18.61
CA THR A 608 -10.96 20.61 -18.70
C THR A 608 -11.58 20.50 -17.31
N TYR A 609 -12.37 21.50 -16.90
CA TYR A 609 -13.07 21.45 -15.62
C TYR A 609 -14.12 20.34 -15.62
N TRP A 610 -14.05 19.51 -14.59
CA TRP A 610 -14.87 18.31 -14.46
C TRP A 610 -15.87 18.38 -13.30
N GLY A 611 -15.77 19.37 -12.41
CA GLY A 611 -16.73 19.60 -11.33
C GLY A 611 -16.12 19.46 -9.94
N MET A 612 -16.95 19.67 -8.93
CA MET A 612 -16.59 19.54 -7.52
C MET A 612 -16.67 18.06 -7.09
N TYR A 613 -15.80 17.62 -6.19
CA TYR A 613 -15.75 16.22 -5.72
C TYR A 613 -15.51 16.18 -4.22
N HIS A 614 -15.99 15.11 -3.59
CA HIS A 614 -15.58 14.74 -2.25
C HIS A 614 -14.30 13.92 -2.38
N LEU A 615 -13.16 14.55 -2.10
CA LEU A 615 -11.91 13.85 -1.89
C LEU A 615 -11.95 13.24 -0.49
N ARG A 616 -11.86 11.92 -0.39
CA ARG A 616 -11.98 11.20 0.89
C ARG A 616 -11.09 9.98 0.96
N GLU A 617 -10.76 9.61 2.18
CA GLU A 617 -10.13 8.33 2.49
C GLU A 617 -11.01 7.16 2.02
N ARG A 618 -10.35 6.01 1.80
CA ARG A 618 -11.02 4.78 1.40
C ARG A 618 -11.12 3.83 2.58
N TRP A 619 -12.34 3.40 2.88
CA TRP A 619 -12.57 2.26 3.77
C TRP A 619 -11.97 0.96 3.21
N ASN A 620 -10.83 0.55 3.75
CA ASN A 620 -10.14 -0.71 3.49
C ASN A 620 -9.24 -1.07 4.69
N ALA A 621 -8.58 -2.23 4.62
CA ALA A 621 -7.60 -2.63 5.61
C ALA A 621 -6.43 -1.64 5.76
N ALA A 622 -6.03 -0.94 4.70
CA ALA A 622 -4.95 0.04 4.75
C ALA A 622 -5.32 1.27 5.61
N MET A 623 -6.52 1.82 5.45
CA MET A 623 -7.01 2.88 6.34
C MET A 623 -7.03 2.38 7.80
N ALA A 624 -7.51 1.16 8.05
CA ALA A 624 -7.51 0.60 9.40
C ALA A 624 -6.10 0.53 10.01
N SER A 625 -5.09 0.11 9.24
CA SER A 625 -3.71 0.06 9.73
C SER A 625 -3.16 1.44 10.15
N GLU A 626 -3.54 2.52 9.46
CA GLU A 626 -3.09 3.88 9.81
C GLU A 626 -3.69 4.36 11.14
N TYR A 627 -4.93 3.97 11.46
CA TYR A 627 -5.63 4.40 12.68
C TYR A 627 -5.49 3.46 13.87
N LEU A 628 -5.33 2.15 13.62
CA LEU A 628 -5.40 1.10 14.64
C LEU A 628 -4.10 0.30 14.76
N GLY A 629 -3.08 0.61 13.95
CA GLY A 629 -1.75 0.00 13.98
C GLY A 629 -1.64 -1.31 13.20
N GLY A 630 -0.47 -1.95 13.24
CA GLY A 630 -0.20 -3.18 12.49
C GLY A 630 -0.12 -3.00 10.97
N SER A 631 -0.05 -4.11 10.24
CA SER A 631 -0.07 -4.14 8.77
C SER A 631 -1.50 -4.27 8.25
N LYS A 632 -1.75 -3.89 6.98
CA LYS A 632 -3.08 -4.08 6.37
C LYS A 632 -3.45 -5.58 6.28
N GLU A 633 -2.47 -6.46 6.21
CA GLU A 633 -2.66 -7.92 6.18
C GLU A 633 -3.21 -8.46 7.51
N ASP A 634 -3.12 -7.71 8.60
CA ASP A 634 -3.65 -8.09 9.92
C ASP A 634 -5.17 -7.89 10.05
N TYR A 635 -5.82 -7.26 9.07
CA TYR A 635 -7.24 -6.88 9.13
C TYR A 635 -8.11 -7.69 8.17
N GLU A 636 -9.34 -7.97 8.61
CA GLU A 636 -10.44 -8.39 7.73
C GLU A 636 -11.37 -7.20 7.49
N ALA A 637 -11.57 -6.82 6.21
CA ALA A 637 -12.47 -5.75 5.82
C ALA A 637 -13.71 -6.28 5.09
N ILE A 638 -14.88 -5.79 5.50
CA ILE A 638 -16.19 -6.27 5.08
C ILE A 638 -16.94 -5.21 4.30
N ASN A 639 -17.60 -5.63 3.22
CA ASN A 639 -18.48 -4.80 2.41
C ASN A 639 -19.90 -5.36 2.38
N ALA A 640 -20.90 -4.60 2.83
CA ALA A 640 -22.31 -4.94 2.65
C ALA A 640 -22.99 -3.91 1.74
N ASN A 641 -23.45 -4.34 0.57
CA ASN A 641 -24.23 -3.53 -0.37
C ASN A 641 -25.69 -4.02 -0.35
N ASN A 642 -26.68 -3.13 -0.27
CA ASN A 642 -28.10 -3.48 -0.40
C ASN A 642 -28.93 -2.37 -1.05
N THR A 643 -30.08 -2.75 -1.62
CA THR A 643 -31.06 -1.83 -2.23
C THR A 643 -32.40 -1.82 -1.46
N GLY A 644 -32.40 -2.16 -0.17
CA GLY A 644 -33.59 -2.23 0.67
C GLY A 644 -33.33 -1.88 2.14
N SER A 645 -34.34 -2.12 3.00
CA SER A 645 -34.30 -1.72 4.42
C SER A 645 -33.47 -2.62 5.32
N GLU A 646 -33.09 -3.83 4.89
CA GLU A 646 -32.36 -4.78 5.75
C GLU A 646 -30.84 -4.72 5.54
N PHE A 647 -30.06 -4.92 6.60
CA PHE A 647 -28.60 -5.04 6.45
C PHE A 647 -28.23 -6.46 6.01
N LEU A 648 -27.49 -6.59 4.90
CA LEU A 648 -26.97 -7.89 4.46
C LEU A 648 -25.78 -8.36 5.32
N GLN A 649 -25.42 -9.63 5.18
CA GLN A 649 -24.35 -10.24 5.98
C GLN A 649 -22.94 -9.68 5.71
N GLY A 650 -22.75 -8.93 4.62
CA GLY A 650 -21.44 -8.45 4.20
C GLY A 650 -20.55 -9.53 3.58
N VAL A 651 -19.71 -9.11 2.64
CA VAL A 651 -18.72 -9.92 1.95
C VAL A 651 -17.34 -9.45 2.36
N VAL A 652 -16.47 -10.40 2.72
CA VAL A 652 -15.05 -10.15 3.01
C VAL A 652 -14.37 -9.75 1.71
N PHE A 653 -13.74 -8.58 1.68
CA PHE A 653 -13.00 -8.12 0.50
C PHE A 653 -11.51 -7.94 0.77
N ASP A 654 -11.09 -7.79 2.03
CA ASP A 654 -9.71 -7.93 2.49
C ASP A 654 -9.68 -8.97 3.63
N GLY A 655 -8.67 -9.85 3.65
CA GLY A 655 -8.47 -10.85 4.72
C GLY A 655 -9.14 -12.21 4.50
N SER A 656 -8.98 -13.12 5.47
CA SER A 656 -9.34 -14.55 5.32
C SER A 656 -10.83 -14.87 5.46
N GLY A 657 -11.58 -14.00 6.14
CA GLY A 657 -12.99 -14.19 6.50
C GLY A 657 -13.25 -15.15 7.67
N LYS A 658 -12.20 -15.69 8.28
CA LYS A 658 -12.32 -16.61 9.44
C LYS A 658 -12.84 -15.85 10.66
N TYR A 659 -12.27 -14.69 10.96
CA TYR A 659 -12.70 -13.88 12.11
C TYR A 659 -14.13 -13.38 11.90
N TRP A 660 -14.48 -12.93 10.70
CA TRP A 660 -15.86 -12.56 10.37
C TRP A 660 -16.85 -13.71 10.54
N THR A 661 -16.47 -14.93 10.14
CA THR A 661 -17.33 -16.11 10.28
C THR A 661 -17.52 -16.53 11.73
N GLU A 662 -16.45 -16.50 12.52
CA GLU A 662 -16.52 -16.76 13.96
C GLU A 662 -17.42 -15.74 14.68
N THR A 663 -17.22 -14.44 14.40
CA THR A 663 -18.06 -13.35 14.93
C THR A 663 -19.55 -13.58 14.63
N ARG A 664 -19.90 -13.98 13.40
CA ARG A 664 -21.28 -14.30 13.04
C ARG A 664 -21.83 -15.48 13.83
N ASN A 665 -21.03 -16.51 14.10
CA ASN A 665 -21.46 -17.65 14.90
C ASN A 665 -21.75 -17.24 16.35
N LEU A 666 -20.90 -16.40 16.94
CA LEU A 666 -21.07 -15.90 18.30
C LEU A 666 -22.33 -15.03 18.43
N ILE A 667 -22.59 -14.13 17.46
CA ILE A 667 -23.80 -13.29 17.45
C ILE A 667 -25.10 -14.12 17.30
N ASN A 668 -25.03 -15.27 16.63
CA ASN A 668 -26.16 -16.18 16.52
C ASN A 668 -26.38 -17.07 17.76
N GLY A 669 -25.49 -16.99 18.76
CA GLY A 669 -25.56 -17.72 20.01
C GLY A 669 -26.70 -17.30 20.95
N ARG A 670 -26.74 -17.92 22.14
CA ARG A 670 -27.77 -17.64 23.17
C ARG A 670 -27.49 -16.39 23.99
N THR A 671 -26.21 -16.05 24.21
CA THR A 671 -25.76 -14.93 25.03
C THR A 671 -24.80 -13.98 24.27
N PRO A 672 -25.23 -13.47 23.09
CA PRO A 672 -24.36 -12.73 22.17
C PRO A 672 -23.72 -11.47 22.76
N PHE A 673 -24.36 -10.78 23.71
CA PHE A 673 -23.79 -9.59 24.36
C PHE A 673 -22.48 -9.91 25.08
N THR A 674 -22.44 -11.03 25.82
CA THR A 674 -21.22 -11.47 26.49
C THR A 674 -20.28 -12.21 25.52
N SER A 675 -20.81 -13.15 24.73
CA SER A 675 -19.95 -14.04 23.93
C SER A 675 -19.28 -13.34 22.74
N ALA A 676 -19.85 -12.25 22.22
CA ALA A 676 -19.31 -11.49 21.10
C ALA A 676 -18.62 -10.18 21.51
N ALA A 677 -18.46 -9.88 22.81
CA ALA A 677 -17.90 -8.62 23.29
C ALA A 677 -16.46 -8.35 22.79
N ASN A 678 -15.67 -9.40 22.58
CA ASN A 678 -14.31 -9.31 22.01
C ASN A 678 -14.28 -9.41 20.47
N HIS A 679 -15.45 -9.54 19.84
CA HIS A 679 -15.61 -9.73 18.40
C HIS A 679 -16.34 -8.58 17.72
N ILE A 680 -17.17 -7.84 18.45
CA ILE A 680 -17.85 -6.63 17.98
C ILE A 680 -17.67 -5.52 19.00
N ASP A 681 -17.32 -4.33 18.52
CA ASP A 681 -17.38 -3.12 19.32
C ASP A 681 -18.86 -2.72 19.52
N ILE A 682 -19.45 -3.20 20.61
CA ILE A 682 -20.88 -3.02 20.91
C ILE A 682 -21.25 -1.52 21.03
N PRO A 683 -20.48 -0.67 21.74
CA PRO A 683 -20.71 0.78 21.71
C PRO A 683 -20.70 1.38 20.30
N ASN A 684 -19.78 0.95 19.43
CA ASN A 684 -19.71 1.44 18.06
C ASN A 684 -20.92 1.02 17.21
N VAL A 685 -21.39 -0.24 17.29
CA VAL A 685 -22.58 -0.65 16.51
C VAL A 685 -23.86 0.01 17.03
N ILE A 686 -23.97 0.29 18.34
CA ILE A 686 -25.07 1.09 18.90
C ILE A 686 -25.04 2.49 18.28
N ASP A 687 -23.90 3.18 18.34
CA ASP A 687 -23.74 4.54 17.82
C ASP A 687 -23.99 4.64 16.31
N PHE A 688 -23.47 3.68 15.54
CA PHE A 688 -23.77 3.52 14.11
C PHE A 688 -25.29 3.48 13.88
N MET A 689 -26.02 2.72 14.68
CA MET A 689 -27.48 2.60 14.57
C MET A 689 -28.22 3.85 15.02
N LEU A 690 -27.74 4.55 16.04
CA LEU A 690 -28.30 5.83 16.48
C LEU A 690 -28.19 6.87 15.37
N LEU A 691 -27.03 6.97 14.72
CA LEU A 691 -26.83 7.85 13.59
C LEU A 691 -27.69 7.42 12.39
N TRP A 692 -27.58 6.16 11.96
CA TRP A 692 -28.30 5.65 10.77
C TRP A 692 -29.83 5.82 10.87
N THR A 693 -30.43 5.57 12.04
CA THR A 693 -31.88 5.74 12.25
C THR A 693 -32.34 7.19 12.42
N SER A 694 -31.39 8.12 12.59
CA SER A 694 -31.62 9.57 12.61
C SER A 694 -31.61 10.21 11.22
N GLY A 695 -31.42 9.41 10.17
CA GLY A 695 -31.55 9.81 8.77
C GLY A 695 -32.29 8.75 7.96
N ASN A 696 -32.06 8.77 6.64
CA ASN A 696 -32.75 7.86 5.72
C ASN A 696 -31.88 7.45 4.52
N SER A 697 -30.70 6.89 4.79
CA SER A 697 -29.88 6.23 3.77
C SER A 697 -30.18 4.73 3.67
N GLU A 698 -29.61 4.08 2.67
CA GLU A 698 -29.66 2.64 2.46
C GLU A 698 -29.04 1.86 3.63
N SER A 699 -29.44 0.60 3.78
CA SER A 699 -28.94 -0.31 4.82
C SER A 699 -27.61 -0.96 4.41
N GLU A 700 -26.59 -0.12 4.26
CA GLU A 700 -25.25 -0.51 3.85
C GLU A 700 -24.20 -0.19 4.92
N PHE A 701 -23.17 -1.03 5.01
CA PHE A 701 -22.07 -0.80 5.95
C PHE A 701 -20.71 -1.27 5.42
N ARG A 702 -19.67 -0.67 5.99
CA ARG A 702 -18.32 -1.21 6.02
C ARG A 702 -18.02 -1.71 7.42
N SER A 703 -17.18 -2.73 7.52
CA SER A 703 -16.69 -3.18 8.82
C SER A 703 -15.22 -3.61 8.74
N VAL A 704 -14.48 -3.46 9.83
CA VAL A 704 -13.09 -3.92 9.93
C VAL A 704 -12.80 -4.46 11.33
N GLY A 705 -11.98 -5.51 11.40
CA GLY A 705 -11.53 -6.13 12.66
C GLY A 705 -10.20 -6.86 12.48
N SER A 706 -9.49 -7.14 13.58
CA SER A 706 -8.18 -7.80 13.57
C SER A 706 -8.02 -8.72 14.77
N VAL A 707 -7.68 -9.99 14.51
CA VAL A 707 -7.34 -10.96 15.57
C VAL A 707 -5.95 -10.71 16.14
N PRO A 708 -4.87 -10.54 15.33
CA PRO A 708 -3.53 -10.32 15.86
C PRO A 708 -3.42 -9.09 16.79
N LEU A 709 -4.23 -8.07 16.54
CA LEU A 709 -4.23 -6.81 17.28
C LEU A 709 -5.33 -6.73 18.35
N GLY A 710 -6.20 -7.74 18.47
CA GLY A 710 -7.33 -7.73 19.41
C GLY A 710 -8.36 -6.64 19.11
N VAL A 711 -8.51 -6.24 17.85
CA VAL A 711 -9.46 -5.21 17.42
C VAL A 711 -10.81 -5.87 17.07
N PRO A 712 -11.87 -5.66 17.87
CA PRO A 712 -13.20 -6.16 17.53
C PRO A 712 -13.75 -5.46 16.29
N PHE A 713 -14.70 -6.10 15.59
CA PHE A 713 -15.32 -5.52 14.41
C PHE A 713 -16.04 -4.21 14.75
N LYS A 714 -15.63 -3.14 14.06
CA LYS A 714 -16.29 -1.82 14.05
C LYS A 714 -17.12 -1.68 12.78
N PHE A 715 -18.20 -0.93 12.81
CA PHE A 715 -19.18 -0.72 11.76
C PHE A 715 -19.26 0.75 11.36
N PHE A 716 -19.34 0.99 10.05
CA PHE A 716 -19.29 2.33 9.47
C PHE A 716 -20.36 2.50 8.40
N ILE A 717 -20.98 3.67 8.36
CA ILE A 717 -22.00 3.98 7.35
C ILE A 717 -21.35 4.00 5.98
N LYS A 718 -21.89 3.19 5.07
CA LYS A 718 -21.51 3.15 3.67
C LYS A 718 -22.64 3.76 2.84
N ASP A 719 -22.28 4.44 1.75
CA ASP A 719 -23.23 4.90 0.73
C ASP A 719 -24.42 5.66 1.32
N ALA A 720 -24.12 6.63 2.19
CA ALA A 720 -25.10 7.40 2.91
C ALA A 720 -25.87 8.43 2.05
N ASP A 721 -26.02 8.22 0.74
CA ASP A 721 -26.79 9.18 -0.06
C ASP A 721 -28.26 9.21 0.39
N GLY A 722 -28.85 10.40 0.42
CA GLY A 722 -30.18 10.60 0.98
C GLY A 722 -30.30 10.48 2.50
N PHE A 723 -29.19 10.33 3.24
CA PHE A 723 -29.21 10.34 4.72
C PHE A 723 -29.91 11.56 5.28
N LEU A 724 -29.67 12.76 4.71
CA LEU A 724 -30.22 14.02 5.19
C LEU A 724 -31.74 14.17 5.00
N ARG A 725 -32.45 13.18 4.47
CA ARG A 725 -33.92 13.17 4.47
C ARG A 725 -34.48 12.87 5.86
N ASN A 726 -35.76 13.17 6.05
CA ASN A 726 -36.47 12.83 7.28
C ASN A 726 -36.27 11.37 7.69
N PRO A 727 -36.04 11.09 9.00
CA PRO A 727 -35.84 9.74 9.51
C PRO A 727 -36.95 8.78 9.11
N GLY A 728 -36.60 7.73 8.36
CA GLY A 728 -37.57 6.74 7.83
C GLY A 728 -37.51 5.37 8.51
N HIS A 729 -36.39 5.04 9.14
CA HIS A 729 -36.11 3.69 9.63
C HIS A 729 -36.54 3.49 11.09
N PRO A 730 -37.10 2.33 11.48
CA PRO A 730 -37.48 2.08 12.86
C PRO A 730 -36.27 2.12 13.79
N VAL A 731 -36.37 2.81 14.94
CA VAL A 731 -35.29 2.83 15.95
C VAL A 731 -34.99 1.45 16.53
N THR A 732 -35.94 0.53 16.42
CA THR A 732 -35.84 -0.88 16.81
C THR A 732 -35.34 -1.80 15.69
N HIS A 733 -34.78 -1.26 14.60
CA HIS A 733 -34.24 -2.05 13.51
C HIS A 733 -33.23 -3.11 13.99
N ASN A 734 -33.08 -4.19 13.21
CA ASN A 734 -32.22 -5.32 13.59
C ASN A 734 -30.73 -4.98 13.53
N GLY A 735 -30.36 -4.01 12.70
CA GLY A 735 -28.98 -3.58 12.48
C GLY A 735 -28.12 -4.63 11.77
N PRO A 736 -26.83 -4.33 11.52
CA PRO A 736 -25.87 -5.26 10.94
C PRO A 736 -25.84 -6.59 11.70
N LEU A 737 -25.77 -7.71 10.97
CA LEU A 737 -25.80 -9.08 11.52
C LEU A 737 -27.01 -9.41 12.40
N ASN A 738 -28.08 -8.59 12.37
CA ASN A 738 -29.17 -8.62 13.34
C ASN A 738 -28.73 -8.39 14.80
N ALA A 739 -27.53 -7.85 15.02
CA ALA A 739 -26.91 -7.77 16.34
C ALA A 739 -27.80 -7.03 17.35
N MET A 740 -28.38 -5.89 16.97
CA MET A 740 -29.22 -5.09 17.86
C MET A 740 -30.45 -5.86 18.35
N ASN A 741 -31.08 -6.64 17.47
CA ASN A 741 -32.21 -7.47 17.86
C ASN A 741 -31.79 -8.62 18.77
N ARG A 742 -30.63 -9.23 18.50
CA ARG A 742 -30.09 -10.33 19.31
C ARG A 742 -29.76 -9.87 20.72
N PHE A 743 -29.09 -8.73 20.89
CA PHE A 743 -28.79 -8.14 22.20
C PHE A 743 -30.06 -7.75 22.98
N ARG A 744 -31.04 -7.12 22.30
CA ARG A 744 -32.34 -6.79 22.94
C ARG A 744 -33.08 -8.04 23.42
N ARG A 745 -33.09 -9.12 22.60
CA ARG A 745 -33.79 -10.36 22.93
C ARG A 745 -33.12 -11.16 24.03
N GLU A 746 -31.79 -11.14 24.11
CA GLU A 746 -31.05 -11.70 25.25
C GLU A 746 -31.50 -11.06 26.57
N GLY A 747 -31.79 -9.76 26.54
CA GLY A 747 -32.44 -9.06 27.65
C GLY A 747 -31.50 -8.72 28.80
N ASP A 748 -30.19 -8.82 28.58
CA ASP A 748 -29.15 -8.49 29.56
C ASP A 748 -29.32 -7.05 30.10
N PRO A 749 -29.36 -6.86 31.44
CA PRO A 749 -29.53 -5.54 32.03
C PRO A 749 -28.39 -4.56 31.72
N ASP A 750 -27.17 -5.05 31.52
CA ASP A 750 -26.00 -4.20 31.21
C ASP A 750 -26.08 -3.69 29.76
N TYR A 751 -26.58 -4.48 28.82
CA TYR A 751 -26.83 -4.00 27.46
C TYR A 751 -27.87 -2.88 27.42
N LYS A 752 -28.96 -3.00 28.20
CA LYS A 752 -30.01 -1.98 28.25
C LYS A 752 -29.48 -0.65 28.77
N VAL A 753 -28.66 -0.69 29.82
CA VAL A 753 -28.01 0.50 30.37
C VAL A 753 -27.00 1.07 29.40
N LEU A 754 -26.15 0.23 28.78
CA LEU A 754 -25.22 0.68 27.75
C LEU A 754 -25.94 1.40 26.60
N LEU A 755 -27.04 0.86 26.10
CA LEU A 755 -27.85 1.50 25.05
C LEU A 755 -28.38 2.86 25.50
N ALA A 756 -28.94 2.95 26.72
CA ALA A 756 -29.43 4.20 27.27
C ALA A 756 -28.28 5.22 27.46
N ASP A 757 -27.10 4.77 27.91
CA ASP A 757 -25.92 5.62 28.07
C ASP A 757 -25.41 6.16 26.75
N ARG A 758 -25.38 5.34 25.68
CA ARG A 758 -25.02 5.81 24.34
C ARG A 758 -26.02 6.84 23.81
N ILE A 759 -27.32 6.63 24.02
CA ILE A 759 -28.35 7.63 23.69
C ILE A 759 -28.10 8.91 24.49
N HIS A 760 -27.88 8.81 25.81
CA HIS A 760 -27.64 9.97 26.66
C HIS A 760 -26.39 10.75 26.22
N LYS A 761 -25.27 10.06 26.01
CA LYS A 761 -23.99 10.63 25.57
C LYS A 761 -24.14 11.49 24.32
N HIS A 762 -24.96 11.06 23.36
CA HIS A 762 -25.04 11.70 22.05
C HIS A 762 -26.18 12.70 21.92
N PHE A 763 -27.30 12.53 22.61
CA PHE A 763 -28.50 13.36 22.43
C PHE A 763 -28.70 14.42 23.53
N PHE A 764 -27.87 14.45 24.57
CA PHE A 764 -27.95 15.43 25.66
C PHE A 764 -26.67 16.27 25.76
N ASN A 765 -26.76 17.39 26.48
CA ASN A 765 -25.65 18.31 26.76
C ASN A 765 -24.94 18.72 25.46
N ASP A 766 -23.64 18.46 25.36
CA ASP A 766 -22.80 18.74 24.19
C ASP A 766 -22.66 17.56 23.21
N GLY A 767 -23.51 16.53 23.34
CA GLY A 767 -23.47 15.32 22.53
C GLY A 767 -23.61 15.58 21.03
N ALA A 768 -22.97 14.74 20.21
CA ALA A 768 -22.86 14.91 18.76
C ALA A 768 -24.20 14.88 17.99
N MET A 769 -25.27 14.37 18.59
CA MET A 769 -26.61 14.26 18.01
C MET A 769 -27.61 15.29 18.60
N THR A 770 -27.12 16.31 19.30
CA THR A 770 -27.93 17.46 19.73
C THR A 770 -28.20 18.39 18.54
N SER A 771 -29.35 19.08 18.54
CA SER A 771 -29.78 19.95 17.44
C SER A 771 -28.74 21.02 17.10
N ASN A 772 -28.11 21.60 18.12
CA ASN A 772 -27.05 22.60 17.95
C ASN A 772 -25.82 22.01 17.24
N ARG A 773 -25.37 20.81 17.64
CA ARG A 773 -24.21 20.14 17.03
C ARG A 773 -24.50 19.71 15.59
N LEU A 774 -25.68 19.13 15.34
CA LEU A 774 -26.13 18.75 13.99
C LEU A 774 -26.19 19.95 13.05
N THR A 775 -26.81 21.05 13.50
CA THR A 775 -26.97 22.28 12.72
C THR A 775 -25.62 22.93 12.45
N ALA A 776 -24.76 23.09 13.47
CA ALA A 776 -23.42 23.64 13.30
C ALA A 776 -22.55 22.80 12.35
N ARG A 777 -22.68 21.47 12.39
CA ARG A 777 -21.97 20.57 11.47
C ARG A 777 -22.40 20.77 10.02
N LEU A 778 -23.71 20.79 9.75
CA LEU A 778 -24.21 21.01 8.39
C LEU A 778 -23.85 22.43 7.90
N GLN A 779 -24.07 23.44 8.75
CA GLN A 779 -23.80 24.85 8.42
C GLN A 779 -22.36 25.04 7.94
N ARG A 780 -21.39 24.47 8.66
CA ARG A 780 -19.96 24.52 8.30
C ARG A 780 -19.71 24.00 6.87
N ARG A 781 -20.39 22.93 6.46
CA ARG A 781 -20.24 22.33 5.12
C ARG A 781 -21.02 23.08 4.06
N VAL A 782 -22.17 23.65 4.40
CA VAL A 782 -22.91 24.55 3.51
C VAL A 782 -22.07 25.79 3.22
N ASP A 783 -21.44 26.40 4.22
CA ASP A 783 -20.59 27.57 4.02
C ASP A 783 -19.34 27.25 3.19
N GLU A 784 -18.71 26.08 3.40
CA GLU A 784 -17.60 25.58 2.58
C GLU A 784 -17.99 25.40 1.10
N VAL A 785 -19.22 24.92 0.83
CA VAL A 785 -19.65 24.49 -0.50
C VAL A 785 -20.40 25.57 -1.28
N ARG A 786 -21.02 26.54 -0.61
CA ARG A 786 -21.94 27.51 -1.23
C ARG A 786 -21.35 28.21 -2.45
N LEU A 787 -20.12 28.72 -2.34
CA LEU A 787 -19.42 29.39 -3.44
C LEU A 787 -18.91 28.43 -4.53
N PRO A 788 -18.14 27.36 -4.24
CA PRO A 788 -17.66 26.43 -5.27
C PRO A 788 -18.78 25.65 -5.98
N PHE A 789 -19.97 25.56 -5.38
CA PHE A 789 -21.13 24.93 -6.02
C PHE A 789 -21.58 25.65 -7.30
N LEU A 790 -21.27 26.94 -7.47
CA LEU A 790 -21.61 27.67 -8.71
C LEU A 790 -20.89 27.06 -9.93
N ALA A 791 -19.60 26.73 -9.82
CA ALA A 791 -18.84 26.06 -10.87
C ALA A 791 -19.37 24.64 -11.13
N GLU A 792 -19.69 23.88 -10.09
CA GLU A 792 -20.35 22.56 -10.19
C GLU A 792 -21.68 22.64 -10.95
N ALA A 793 -22.55 23.58 -10.57
CA ALA A 793 -23.83 23.82 -11.20
C ALA A 793 -23.70 24.26 -12.66
N ALA A 794 -22.69 25.09 -12.97
CA ALA A 794 -22.40 25.49 -14.34
C ALA A 794 -21.95 24.30 -15.20
N ARG A 795 -21.11 23.40 -14.67
CA ARG A 795 -20.60 22.24 -15.39
C ARG A 795 -21.63 21.13 -15.60
N TRP A 796 -22.48 20.90 -14.58
CA TRP A 796 -23.40 19.77 -14.52
C TRP A 796 -24.86 20.20 -14.35
N THR A 797 -25.36 20.93 -15.34
CA THR A 797 -26.78 21.34 -15.39
C THR A 797 -27.76 20.18 -15.60
N ASN A 798 -27.28 19.02 -16.10
CA ASN A 798 -28.07 17.81 -16.26
C ASN A 798 -27.19 16.55 -16.16
N VAL A 799 -27.34 15.78 -15.08
CA VAL A 799 -26.51 14.58 -14.83
C VAL A 799 -27.17 13.27 -15.29
N ARG A 800 -28.49 13.27 -15.53
CA ARG A 800 -29.28 12.15 -16.09
C ARG A 800 -30.67 12.62 -16.57
N GLY A 801 -30.82 12.88 -17.85
CA GLY A 801 -32.14 13.02 -18.51
C GLY A 801 -33.05 14.16 -18.02
N GLY A 802 -32.51 15.20 -17.38
CA GLY A 802 -33.20 16.45 -17.04
C GLY A 802 -33.76 16.55 -15.62
N ARG A 803 -33.52 15.56 -14.74
CA ARG A 803 -34.12 15.47 -13.39
C ARG A 803 -33.19 15.93 -12.27
N ALA A 804 -32.59 17.13 -12.33
CA ALA A 804 -31.52 17.47 -11.38
C ALA A 804 -31.81 18.77 -10.60
N ASN A 805 -31.76 18.72 -9.26
CA ASN A 805 -31.79 19.89 -8.37
C ASN A 805 -30.43 20.63 -8.34
N HIS A 806 -29.82 20.83 -9.51
CA HIS A 806 -28.44 21.31 -9.67
C HIS A 806 -28.31 22.83 -9.84
N SER A 807 -29.41 23.58 -9.81
CA SER A 807 -29.30 25.05 -9.84
C SER A 807 -28.79 25.58 -8.49
N PRO A 808 -28.02 26.69 -8.45
CA PRO A 808 -27.61 27.29 -7.19
C PRO A 808 -28.81 27.60 -6.27
N THR A 809 -29.92 28.08 -6.83
CA THR A 809 -31.14 28.39 -6.06
C THR A 809 -31.79 27.15 -5.45
N SER A 810 -31.91 26.05 -6.21
CA SER A 810 -32.53 24.82 -5.69
C SER A 810 -31.68 24.16 -4.62
N TRP A 811 -30.36 24.18 -4.77
CA TRP A 811 -29.44 23.68 -3.75
C TRP A 811 -29.55 24.52 -2.47
N GLU A 812 -29.46 25.84 -2.56
CA GLU A 812 -29.55 26.74 -1.40
C GLU A 812 -30.88 26.57 -0.66
N ALA A 813 -32.00 26.47 -1.39
CA ALA A 813 -33.32 26.24 -0.79
C ALA A 813 -33.40 24.91 -0.01
N TYR A 814 -32.78 23.86 -0.53
CA TYR A 814 -32.72 22.57 0.15
C TYR A 814 -31.90 22.64 1.44
N GLN A 815 -30.71 23.26 1.39
CA GLN A 815 -29.87 23.43 2.58
C GLN A 815 -30.57 24.25 3.66
N ASN A 816 -31.22 25.36 3.29
CA ASN A 816 -31.97 26.22 4.21
C ASN A 816 -33.11 25.46 4.89
N ASN A 817 -33.82 24.58 4.17
CA ASN A 817 -34.85 23.75 4.78
C ASN A 817 -34.28 22.78 5.83
N LEU A 818 -33.12 22.17 5.57
CA LEU A 818 -32.47 21.30 6.54
C LEU A 818 -32.07 22.06 7.81
N LEU A 819 -31.43 23.23 7.63
CA LEU A 819 -30.90 24.05 8.71
C LEU A 819 -31.99 24.70 9.55
N ASN A 820 -33.06 25.19 8.92
CA ASN A 820 -34.09 25.96 9.62
C ASN A 820 -35.24 25.09 10.14
N ASN A 821 -35.54 23.96 9.48
CA ASN A 821 -36.74 23.17 9.81
C ASN A 821 -36.42 21.77 10.34
N GLN A 822 -35.53 21.03 9.67
CA GLN A 822 -35.36 19.60 9.96
C GLN A 822 -34.41 19.32 11.13
N LEU A 823 -33.18 19.83 11.08
CA LEU A 823 -32.16 19.56 12.09
C LEU A 823 -32.47 20.15 13.47
N PRO A 824 -33.07 21.36 13.60
CA PRO A 824 -33.43 21.91 14.91
C PRO A 824 -34.39 21.00 15.71
N ARG A 825 -35.24 20.25 15.02
CA ARG A 825 -36.27 19.38 15.64
C ARG A 825 -35.83 17.91 15.75
N LEU A 826 -34.71 17.52 15.12
CA LEU A 826 -34.33 16.12 14.96
C LEU A 826 -34.07 15.43 16.30
N THR A 827 -33.34 16.07 17.22
CA THR A 827 -33.00 15.49 18.54
C THR A 827 -34.27 15.16 19.34
N ALA A 828 -35.20 16.12 19.46
CA ALA A 828 -36.46 15.92 20.18
C ALA A 828 -37.29 14.79 19.57
N ASN A 829 -37.40 14.76 18.23
CA ASN A 829 -38.11 13.70 17.51
C ASN A 829 -37.49 12.32 17.76
N MET A 830 -36.17 12.20 17.72
CA MET A 830 -35.48 10.93 17.98
C MET A 830 -35.64 10.48 19.44
N MET A 831 -35.53 11.40 20.40
CA MET A 831 -35.76 11.09 21.81
C MET A 831 -37.18 10.58 22.09
N ALA A 832 -38.19 11.17 21.45
CA ALA A 832 -39.57 10.67 21.52
C ALA A 832 -39.66 9.23 20.99
N ARG A 833 -39.03 8.95 19.83
CA ARG A 833 -39.01 7.61 19.23
C ARG A 833 -38.29 6.59 20.11
N PHE A 834 -37.16 6.94 20.73
CA PHE A 834 -36.42 6.05 21.63
C PHE A 834 -37.22 5.71 22.90
N ARG A 835 -37.90 6.70 23.50
CA ARG A 835 -38.78 6.47 24.65
C ARG A 835 -39.98 5.60 24.29
N SER A 836 -40.66 5.88 23.18
CA SER A 836 -41.77 5.05 22.69
C SER A 836 -41.35 3.60 22.38
N ALA A 837 -40.09 3.38 22.04
CA ALA A 837 -39.51 2.06 21.81
C ALA A 837 -38.93 1.40 23.08
N ASN A 838 -39.06 2.05 24.24
CA ASN A 838 -38.50 1.60 25.52
C ASN A 838 -36.96 1.37 25.47
N MET A 839 -36.26 2.18 24.66
CA MET A 839 -34.80 2.17 24.52
C MET A 839 -34.11 3.18 25.45
N TYR A 840 -34.86 4.16 25.94
CA TYR A 840 -34.39 5.18 26.89
C TYR A 840 -35.45 5.37 27.98
N PRO A 841 -35.09 5.38 29.28
CA PRO A 841 -36.06 5.46 30.36
C PRO A 841 -36.68 6.86 30.50
N ASP A 842 -37.84 6.94 31.18
CA ASP A 842 -38.45 8.20 31.62
C ASP A 842 -37.79 8.77 32.90
N GLN A 843 -36.90 7.99 33.52
CA GLN A 843 -36.04 8.46 34.60
C GLN A 843 -35.07 9.52 34.05
N ILE A 844 -35.05 10.69 34.68
CA ILE A 844 -34.11 11.76 34.36
C ILE A 844 -32.75 11.36 34.92
N ALA A 845 -31.77 11.13 34.04
CA ALA A 845 -30.39 10.94 34.42
C ALA A 845 -29.90 12.13 35.29
N PRO A 846 -28.95 11.94 36.23
CA PRO A 846 -28.42 13.03 37.04
C PRO A 846 -28.02 14.26 36.20
N VAL A 847 -28.72 15.37 36.42
CA VAL A 847 -28.44 16.66 35.76
C VAL A 847 -27.59 17.50 36.70
N PHE A 848 -26.39 17.84 36.26
CA PHE A 848 -25.47 18.70 37.01
C PHE A 848 -25.75 20.17 36.72
N ASN A 849 -25.57 21.05 37.71
CA ASN A 849 -25.55 22.50 37.46
C ASN A 849 -24.33 22.96 36.64
N GLN A 850 -23.26 22.15 36.63
CA GLN A 850 -22.05 22.36 35.84
C GLN A 850 -21.58 21.01 35.27
N HIS A 851 -21.52 20.91 33.94
CA HIS A 851 -21.11 19.70 33.23
C HIS A 851 -19.59 19.65 33.03
N GLY A 852 -18.84 19.21 34.05
CA GLY A 852 -17.38 19.12 34.00
C GLY A 852 -16.67 20.47 33.79
N GLY A 853 -15.39 20.44 33.42
CA GLY A 853 -14.57 21.63 33.19
C GLY A 853 -13.93 22.23 34.45
N SER A 854 -13.25 23.37 34.28
CA SER A 854 -12.61 24.09 35.38
C SER A 854 -13.65 24.84 36.22
N ILE A 855 -13.70 24.54 37.52
CA ILE A 855 -14.56 25.25 38.48
C ILE A 855 -13.69 25.98 39.51
N PRO A 856 -14.08 27.18 39.96
CA PRO A 856 -13.41 27.84 41.08
C PRO A 856 -13.45 26.97 42.33
N GLU A 857 -12.37 27.01 43.12
CA GLU A 857 -12.31 26.33 44.41
C GLU A 857 -13.47 26.76 45.32
N GLY A 858 -14.16 25.80 45.92
CA GLY A 858 -15.34 26.06 46.76
C GLY A 858 -16.66 26.22 46.00
N SER A 859 -16.67 26.10 44.66
CA SER A 859 -17.92 26.05 43.89
C SER A 859 -18.70 24.78 44.21
N GLY A 860 -19.94 24.92 44.67
CA GLY A 860 -20.84 23.79 44.90
C GLY A 860 -21.31 23.16 43.60
N ILE A 861 -21.19 21.84 43.48
CA ILE A 861 -21.83 21.04 42.43
C ILE A 861 -23.15 20.53 42.98
N THR A 862 -24.25 20.80 42.28
CA THR A 862 -25.58 20.26 42.58
C THR A 862 -26.01 19.30 41.49
N MET A 863 -26.65 18.20 41.88
CA MET A 863 -27.26 17.23 40.97
C MET A 863 -28.77 17.17 41.21
N SER A 864 -29.56 17.08 40.14
CA SER A 864 -31.01 16.88 40.21
C SER A 864 -31.46 15.70 39.36
N THR A 865 -32.55 15.07 39.76
CA THR A 865 -33.22 13.97 39.05
C THR A 865 -34.71 13.96 39.43
N ASN A 866 -35.53 13.13 38.76
CA ASN A 866 -36.93 12.89 39.13
C ASN A 866 -37.11 11.65 40.05
N THR A 867 -36.04 11.16 40.66
CA THR A 867 -36.06 10.04 41.64
C THR A 867 -35.58 10.46 43.03
N SER A 868 -35.88 9.64 44.04
CA SER A 868 -35.54 9.93 45.45
C SER A 868 -34.06 9.78 45.80
N SER A 869 -33.23 9.28 44.88
CA SER A 869 -31.79 9.15 45.10
C SER A 869 -30.95 9.25 43.82
N ILE A 870 -29.70 9.71 43.98
CA ILE A 870 -28.60 9.63 43.02
C ILE A 870 -27.43 8.89 43.68
N TYR A 871 -26.80 7.98 42.94
CA TYR A 871 -25.58 7.30 43.37
C TYR A 871 -24.40 7.80 42.53
N TYR A 872 -23.33 8.25 43.18
CA TYR A 872 -22.16 8.83 42.51
C TYR A 872 -20.86 8.39 43.18
N THR A 873 -19.74 8.56 42.47
CA THR A 873 -18.39 8.35 42.98
C THR A 873 -17.56 9.60 42.72
N THR A 874 -16.49 9.81 43.49
CA THR A 874 -15.53 10.91 43.28
C THR A 874 -14.14 10.41 42.89
N ASP A 875 -13.94 9.09 42.89
CA ASP A 875 -12.70 8.41 42.51
C ASP A 875 -12.68 7.94 41.05
N GLY A 876 -13.76 8.20 40.29
CA GLY A 876 -13.92 7.82 38.90
C GLY A 876 -14.41 6.38 38.66
N SER A 877 -14.70 5.60 39.71
CA SER A 877 -15.30 4.27 39.56
C SER A 877 -16.79 4.34 39.19
N ASP A 878 -17.32 3.35 38.45
CA ASP A 878 -18.74 3.32 38.11
C ASP A 878 -19.60 3.13 39.39
N PRO A 879 -20.60 3.99 39.69
CA PRO A 879 -21.51 3.79 40.82
C PRO A 879 -22.42 2.55 40.67
N ARG A 880 -22.49 1.96 39.47
CA ARG A 880 -23.26 0.76 39.14
C ARG A 880 -22.31 -0.43 38.87
N LEU A 881 -22.58 -1.56 39.51
CA LEU A 881 -21.95 -2.85 39.19
C LEU A 881 -22.69 -3.55 38.05
N SER A 882 -22.02 -4.52 37.41
CA SER A 882 -22.65 -5.43 36.45
C SER A 882 -23.89 -6.08 37.04
N GLY A 883 -24.96 -6.18 36.24
CA GLY A 883 -26.27 -6.66 36.67
C GLY A 883 -27.13 -5.61 37.40
N GLY A 884 -26.61 -4.39 37.63
CA GLY A 884 -27.36 -3.27 38.18
C GLY A 884 -27.30 -3.08 39.70
N ALA A 885 -26.43 -3.80 40.40
CA ALA A 885 -26.21 -3.58 41.83
C ALA A 885 -25.48 -2.26 42.09
N ILE A 886 -25.70 -1.66 43.27
CA ILE A 886 -25.00 -0.42 43.67
C ILE A 886 -23.55 -0.77 44.07
N SER A 887 -22.58 -0.02 43.55
CA SER A 887 -21.18 -0.17 43.92
C SER A 887 -20.96 0.16 45.40
N PRO A 888 -20.18 -0.65 46.16
CA PRO A 888 -19.80 -0.31 47.54
C PRO A 888 -19.04 1.02 47.67
N LYS A 889 -18.48 1.52 46.57
CA LYS A 889 -17.80 2.82 46.50
C LYS A 889 -18.75 3.99 46.23
N ALA A 890 -20.00 3.70 45.84
CA ALA A 890 -20.97 4.73 45.53
C ALA A 890 -21.47 5.42 46.80
N ILE A 891 -21.57 6.75 46.73
CA ILE A 891 -22.17 7.60 47.74
C ILE A 891 -23.61 7.88 47.29
N ALA A 892 -24.57 7.69 48.19
CA ALA A 892 -25.97 8.01 47.95
C ALA A 892 -26.28 9.45 48.34
N ALA A 893 -26.68 10.28 47.38
CA ALA A 893 -27.41 11.51 47.62
C ALA A 893 -28.91 11.18 47.66
N LYS A 894 -29.54 11.29 48.83
CA LYS A 894 -30.97 11.08 49.02
C LYS A 894 -31.68 12.43 49.09
N PHE A 895 -32.83 12.52 48.45
CA PHE A 895 -33.73 13.66 48.54
C PHE A 895 -34.91 13.22 49.40
N ASP A 896 -35.20 13.95 50.48
CA ASP A 896 -36.35 13.65 51.34
C ASP A 896 -37.65 13.69 50.50
N ASP A 897 -38.67 12.93 50.89
CA ASP A 897 -39.97 12.84 50.17
C ASP A 897 -40.73 14.18 50.07
N GLU A 898 -40.19 15.24 50.68
CA GLU A 898 -40.55 16.64 50.43
C GLU A 898 -39.51 17.35 49.55
N ALA A 899 -39.04 16.71 48.48
CA ALA A 899 -38.44 17.47 47.39
C ALA A 899 -39.46 18.55 47.04
N PRO A 900 -39.16 19.85 47.24
CA PRO A 900 -40.10 20.87 46.83
C PRO A 900 -40.34 20.59 45.35
N VAL A 901 -41.60 20.37 44.99
CA VAL A 901 -42.03 20.31 43.58
C VAL A 901 -41.24 21.42 42.89
N PRO A 902 -40.46 21.14 41.83
CA PRO A 902 -39.71 22.15 41.13
C PRO A 902 -40.61 23.37 40.97
N LYS A 903 -40.28 24.42 41.72
CA LYS A 903 -41.10 25.62 41.70
C LYS A 903 -40.62 26.34 40.48
N ASP A 904 -41.41 26.27 39.42
CA ASP A 904 -41.23 27.13 38.28
C ASP A 904 -41.34 28.58 38.78
N TYR A 905 -40.18 29.21 39.05
CA TYR A 905 -40.08 30.64 39.30
C TYR A 905 -40.47 31.39 38.02
N ILE A 906 -40.23 30.76 36.87
CA ILE A 906 -40.63 31.20 35.54
C ILE A 906 -41.38 30.06 34.84
N LYS A 907 -42.58 30.33 34.32
CA LYS A 907 -43.41 29.36 33.57
C LYS A 907 -43.55 29.78 32.11
N ASN A 908 -43.73 28.81 31.21
CA ASN A 908 -44.15 29.10 29.84
C ASN A 908 -45.50 29.85 29.87
N GLY A 909 -45.62 30.95 29.11
CA GLY A 909 -46.75 31.89 29.15
C GLY A 909 -46.61 33.06 30.15
N GLN A 910 -45.53 33.19 30.91
CA GLN A 910 -45.33 34.33 31.83
C GLN A 910 -44.91 35.60 31.10
N VAL A 911 -45.40 36.74 31.54
CA VAL A 911 -45.06 38.03 30.95
C VAL A 911 -43.60 38.40 31.22
N TRP A 912 -42.79 38.45 30.17
CA TRP A 912 -41.42 38.95 30.17
C TRP A 912 -41.37 40.37 29.63
N LYS A 913 -40.31 41.11 29.97
CA LYS A 913 -39.99 42.38 29.34
C LYS A 913 -38.85 42.20 28.34
N TYR A 914 -38.90 42.90 27.22
CA TYR A 914 -37.93 42.82 26.14
C TYR A 914 -37.69 44.19 25.49
N LEU A 915 -36.51 44.34 24.88
CA LEU A 915 -36.10 45.51 24.11
C LEU A 915 -35.49 45.01 22.79
N ASP A 916 -36.07 45.41 21.66
CA ASP A 916 -35.68 44.95 20.30
C ASP A 916 -35.26 46.09 19.36
N ASP A 917 -34.85 47.23 19.91
CA ASP A 917 -34.51 48.43 19.13
C ASP A 917 -33.04 48.46 18.65
N GLY A 918 -32.26 47.42 18.97
CA GLY A 918 -30.85 47.28 18.60
C GLY A 918 -29.88 48.14 19.43
N THR A 919 -30.32 48.77 20.51
CA THR A 919 -29.48 49.61 21.36
C THR A 919 -28.63 48.80 22.35
N ASP A 920 -27.36 49.20 22.55
CA ASP A 920 -26.47 48.58 23.55
C ASP A 920 -26.78 49.10 24.96
N GLN A 921 -27.25 48.20 25.83
CA GLN A 921 -27.64 48.49 27.22
C GLN A 921 -26.46 48.39 28.21
N GLY A 922 -25.25 48.08 27.73
CA GLY A 922 -24.06 47.90 28.56
C GLY A 922 -24.24 46.76 29.58
N LYS A 923 -23.63 46.91 30.77
CA LYS A 923 -23.61 45.87 31.82
C LYS A 923 -24.55 46.12 33.00
N LEU A 924 -25.31 47.21 32.99
CA LEU A 924 -26.14 47.62 34.14
C LEU A 924 -27.50 46.92 34.17
N TRP A 925 -28.00 46.44 33.02
CA TRP A 925 -29.31 45.80 32.91
C TRP A 925 -29.43 44.46 33.64
N PHE A 926 -28.31 43.83 34.01
CA PHE A 926 -28.30 42.61 34.82
C PHE A 926 -28.62 42.85 36.30
N LYS A 927 -28.66 44.12 36.76
CA LYS A 927 -28.89 44.42 38.16
C LYS A 927 -30.37 44.36 38.52
N SER A 928 -30.67 43.84 39.72
CA SER A 928 -32.04 43.68 40.21
C SER A 928 -32.82 44.98 40.42
N ASP A 929 -32.13 46.13 40.44
CA ASP A 929 -32.68 47.48 40.60
C ASP A 929 -32.69 48.29 39.29
N PHE A 930 -32.42 47.65 38.15
CA PHE A 930 -32.47 48.29 36.83
C PHE A 930 -33.93 48.69 36.49
N ASP A 931 -34.12 49.93 36.04
CA ASP A 931 -35.43 50.42 35.60
C ASP A 931 -35.71 49.99 34.15
N ASP A 932 -36.45 48.88 34.01
CA ASP A 932 -36.94 48.34 32.75
C ASP A 932 -38.40 48.75 32.47
N SER A 933 -38.91 49.83 33.08
CA SER A 933 -40.32 50.25 32.94
C SER A 933 -40.72 50.60 31.51
N GLN A 934 -39.77 50.97 30.65
CA GLN A 934 -39.99 51.35 29.26
C GLN A 934 -39.86 50.18 28.26
N TRP A 935 -39.43 49.00 28.70
CA TRP A 935 -39.31 47.82 27.84
C TRP A 935 -40.70 47.30 27.46
N ALA A 936 -40.83 46.78 26.24
CA ALA A 936 -42.05 46.12 25.81
C ALA A 936 -42.27 44.85 26.65
N SER A 937 -43.50 44.37 26.79
CA SER A 937 -43.79 43.16 27.58
C SER A 937 -44.79 42.22 26.90
N GLY A 938 -44.59 40.92 27.02
CA GLY A 938 -45.46 39.88 26.44
C GLY A 938 -45.22 38.50 27.08
N PRO A 939 -46.15 37.54 26.93
CA PRO A 939 -45.98 36.18 27.45
C PRO A 939 -44.79 35.48 26.77
N SER A 940 -44.03 34.68 27.51
CA SER A 940 -43.11 33.71 26.94
C SER A 940 -43.88 32.60 26.20
N GLU A 941 -43.34 32.00 25.14
CA GLU A 941 -42.06 32.33 24.48
C GLU A 941 -42.14 33.59 23.60
N LEU A 942 -41.02 34.32 23.52
CA LEU A 942 -40.85 35.45 22.61
C LEU A 942 -40.28 34.94 21.29
N GLY A 943 -41.04 35.09 20.21
CA GLY A 943 -40.69 34.62 18.87
C GLY A 943 -41.59 35.25 17.81
N TYR A 944 -41.41 34.87 16.55
CA TYR A 944 -42.20 35.42 15.45
C TYR A 944 -43.60 34.78 15.34
N ASN A 945 -43.97 33.93 16.32
CA ASN A 945 -45.25 33.24 16.42
C ASN A 945 -45.52 32.36 15.18
N GLU A 946 -44.49 31.58 14.80
CA GLU A 946 -44.54 30.61 13.69
C GLU A 946 -44.90 29.19 14.17
N GLY A 947 -45.03 29.00 15.49
CA GLY A 947 -45.59 27.80 16.10
C GLY A 947 -44.56 26.74 16.50
N ASP A 948 -43.31 27.13 16.74
CA ASP A 948 -42.21 26.23 17.12
C ASP A 948 -41.34 26.68 18.30
N GLU A 949 -41.77 27.73 18.99
CA GLU A 949 -41.16 28.22 20.23
C GLU A 949 -41.88 27.61 21.47
N ALA A 950 -41.65 26.32 21.76
CA ALA A 950 -42.13 25.65 23.00
C ALA A 950 -41.17 24.61 23.58
#